data_AF-A0A6G3CNN3-F1
#
_entry.id   AF-A0A6G3CNN3-F1
#
_cell.length_a   1.000
_cell.length_b   1.000
_cell.length_c   1.000
_cell.angle_alpha   90.00
_cell.angle_beta   90.00
_cell.angle_gamma   90.00
#
_symmetry.space_group_name_H-M   'P 1'
#
loop_
_entity.id
_entity.type
_entity.pdbx_description
1 polymer ?
#
loop_
_entity_poly.entity_id
_entity_poly.type
_entity_poly.pdbx_seq_one_letter_code
_entity_poly.pdbx_strand_id
1 'polypeptide(L)'
;MFSGIDEVDWASMEHAYGPADDVPELLRGLASADPAEREAALDGMYGAVHHQGDVYACTLACIPFLFELVVDPGVQDRGGVVELLTSIGGFDLDEDDEAEIDEDEIEGAANYAMAAAAVTAGAGVFFELIADEDPGVRLAAPLALATLHRHPVRVLALLRERLPVEPDEEVRLALVEAAGRVALRHRPLAERVGKWLGLLAERAGSPGLRLAALAQLARCSPDGLPGDVVPVVSGLLREMRSAPEESGDEGEHTPPGGIAAREDDEPEPGPDTTPEAEPVDPEPVAPVETGRGEHVATPTLVGQLRSLSAQENAGRGAPWAADLLRTLHVGLDDRVGDRTALLADQLRSPDRRQRIDAVRMSGGLIRAWRGPYEELVALVGEQLSDREPRLAEAASHVLEELFGLAAPAADALAARLAADPGSWVRTWASGPPGLSSTVKALARLGDARAVPALAGALELPQVAHDVGFAVGHLGATARPLAGALRRRLAEVELDECAYDRASPLLAGLTALRAGEAAPEVLRVLRGAPEYRGEWLRTAALRALGAFGPAAREAIPELRALVRRPGTASATEAAEALWAVSGDADEVLPVLIEGLQSDQVHDRRAAAVALGALGPRAAVVAPRLRGLLAHEELWLRVDAAIALWEVSGRTRETVGALLTAWEQNRHVRVRVAECLARMGPVPEGSAAAHVLRSELVSVRRHNAMDGGYGSHDIHEDEKLLALCRQALRGTGKGSTS
;
A
#
# COMPACT_ATOMS: atom_id res chain seq x y z
N MET A 1 -9.79 -24.90 34.43
CA MET A 1 -9.25 -23.81 33.61
C MET A 1 -7.77 -23.68 33.92
N PHE A 2 -6.94 -23.82 32.89
CA PHE A 2 -5.47 -23.80 32.90
C PHE A 2 -4.81 -24.97 33.64
N SER A 3 -5.41 -26.16 33.60
CA SER A 3 -4.79 -27.34 34.20
C SER A 3 -3.50 -27.71 33.47
N GLY A 4 -2.38 -27.72 34.19
CA GLY A 4 -1.05 -28.04 33.63
C GLY A 4 -0.34 -26.86 32.96
N ILE A 5 -0.85 -25.62 33.06
CA ILE A 5 -0.21 -24.45 32.46
C ILE A 5 1.21 -24.21 32.99
N ASP A 6 1.44 -24.46 34.28
CA ASP A 6 2.76 -24.30 34.92
C ASP A 6 3.67 -25.53 34.70
N GLU A 7 3.17 -26.60 34.07
CA GLU A 7 3.95 -27.79 33.71
C GLU A 7 4.61 -27.67 32.32
N VAL A 8 4.17 -26.70 31.52
CA VAL A 8 4.76 -26.38 30.22
C VAL A 8 6.02 -25.53 30.44
N ASP A 9 7.13 -25.91 29.82
CA ASP A 9 8.41 -25.19 29.91
C ASP A 9 8.43 -23.98 28.96
N TRP A 10 7.67 -22.93 29.30
CA TRP A 10 7.52 -21.71 28.48
C TRP A 10 8.86 -21.00 28.22
N ALA A 11 9.76 -21.01 29.20
CA ALA A 11 11.09 -20.42 29.12
C ALA A 11 11.99 -21.05 28.04
N SER A 12 11.70 -22.30 27.66
CA SER A 12 12.42 -23.00 26.59
C SER A 12 11.94 -22.65 25.19
N MET A 13 10.81 -21.95 25.06
CA MET A 13 10.19 -21.57 23.79
C MET A 13 10.35 -20.07 23.54
N GLU A 14 10.27 -19.68 22.27
CA GLU A 14 10.30 -18.28 21.84
C GLU A 14 9.01 -17.92 21.09
N HIS A 15 8.64 -16.64 21.18
CA HIS A 15 7.64 -15.95 20.37
C HIS A 15 8.32 -14.83 19.55
N ALA A 16 7.58 -14.00 18.82
CA ALA A 16 8.14 -13.00 17.89
C ALA A 16 9.19 -12.03 18.46
N TYR A 17 9.18 -11.78 19.77
CA TYR A 17 10.08 -10.81 20.43
C TYR A 17 11.04 -11.42 21.46
N GLY A 18 11.22 -12.74 21.48
CA GLY A 18 12.11 -13.45 22.41
C GLY A 18 11.42 -14.53 23.24
N PRO A 19 11.91 -14.82 24.47
CA PRO A 19 11.40 -15.91 25.31
C PRO A 19 9.91 -15.79 25.64
N ALA A 20 9.20 -16.90 25.66
CA ALA A 20 7.74 -16.97 25.86
C ALA A 20 7.30 -17.04 27.34
N ASP A 21 8.12 -16.53 28.27
CA ASP A 21 7.88 -16.59 29.72
C ASP A 21 6.61 -15.84 30.18
N ASP A 22 6.15 -14.88 29.37
CA ASP A 22 5.00 -14.02 29.60
C ASP A 22 3.67 -14.63 29.12
N VAL A 23 3.71 -15.67 28.28
CA VAL A 23 2.54 -16.33 27.69
C VAL A 23 1.53 -16.85 28.73
N PRO A 24 1.94 -17.43 29.88
CA PRO A 24 1.00 -17.81 30.93
C PRO A 24 0.21 -16.64 31.52
N GLU A 25 0.80 -15.45 31.59
CA GLU A 25 0.11 -14.25 32.05
C GLU A 25 -0.89 -13.76 31.00
N LEU A 26 -0.53 -13.79 29.71
CA LEU A 26 -1.45 -13.50 28.61
C LEU A 26 -2.66 -14.44 28.61
N LEU A 27 -2.44 -15.76 28.73
CA LEU A 27 -3.52 -16.75 28.79
C LEU A 27 -4.45 -16.50 29.98
N ARG A 28 -3.91 -16.23 31.18
CA ARG A 28 -4.73 -15.87 32.35
C ARG A 28 -5.44 -14.54 32.18
N GLY A 29 -4.82 -13.57 31.53
CA GLY A 29 -5.39 -12.26 31.20
C GLY A 29 -6.65 -12.38 30.34
N LEU A 30 -6.71 -13.32 29.40
CA LEU A 30 -7.93 -13.61 28.61
C LEU A 30 -9.13 -14.05 29.49
N ALA A 31 -8.87 -14.63 30.66
CA ALA A 31 -9.90 -15.01 31.62
C ALA A 31 -10.22 -13.92 32.66
N SER A 32 -9.58 -12.74 32.56
CA SER A 32 -9.73 -11.69 33.58
C SER A 32 -11.16 -11.15 33.63
N ALA A 33 -11.58 -10.74 34.82
CA ALA A 33 -12.83 -10.00 35.00
C ALA A 33 -12.73 -8.56 34.47
N ASP A 34 -11.51 -8.01 34.34
CA ASP A 34 -11.26 -6.68 33.81
C ASP A 34 -11.23 -6.70 32.27
N PRO A 35 -12.15 -6.00 31.57
CA PRO A 35 -12.14 -5.91 30.11
C PRO A 35 -10.83 -5.36 29.52
N ALA A 36 -10.15 -4.43 30.21
CA ALA A 36 -8.90 -3.85 29.71
C ALA A 36 -7.76 -4.87 29.75
N GLU A 37 -7.70 -5.72 30.78
CA GLU A 37 -6.74 -6.81 30.86
C GLU A 37 -7.00 -7.88 29.79
N ARG A 38 -8.27 -8.21 29.51
CA ARG A 38 -8.63 -9.14 28.43
C ARG A 38 -8.23 -8.61 27.05
N GLU A 39 -8.47 -7.33 26.79
CA GLU A 39 -8.09 -6.69 25.52
C GLU A 39 -6.56 -6.67 25.36
N ALA A 40 -5.83 -6.23 26.39
CA ALA A 40 -4.37 -6.22 26.36
C ALA A 40 -3.78 -7.64 26.19
N ALA A 41 -4.39 -8.63 26.84
CA ALA A 41 -4.00 -10.03 26.68
C ALA A 41 -4.24 -10.54 25.26
N LEU A 42 -5.42 -10.30 24.68
CA LEU A 42 -5.74 -10.71 23.32
C LEU A 42 -4.83 -10.02 22.29
N ASP A 43 -4.56 -8.73 22.48
CA ASP A 43 -3.62 -7.98 21.64
C ASP A 43 -2.18 -8.49 21.80
N GLY A 44 -1.78 -8.88 23.02
CA GLY A 44 -0.50 -9.55 23.26
C GLY A 44 -0.40 -10.90 22.56
N MET A 45 -1.49 -11.68 22.54
CA MET A 45 -1.55 -12.94 21.79
C MET A 45 -1.34 -12.72 20.29
N TYR A 46 -1.99 -11.74 19.66
CA TYR A 46 -1.76 -11.41 18.25
C TYR A 46 -0.42 -10.69 18.00
N GLY A 47 0.08 -9.94 18.98
CA GLY A 47 1.30 -9.14 18.87
C GLY A 47 2.57 -9.96 19.02
N ALA A 48 2.58 -10.98 19.87
CA ALA A 48 3.78 -11.75 20.17
C ALA A 48 3.61 -13.24 19.85
N VAL A 49 2.50 -13.85 20.30
CA VAL A 49 2.30 -15.32 20.24
C VAL A 49 1.80 -15.81 18.87
N HIS A 50 1.14 -14.95 18.09
CA HIS A 50 0.68 -15.24 16.72
C HIS A 50 0.93 -14.02 15.81
N HIS A 51 2.14 -13.48 15.90
CA HIS A 51 2.53 -12.24 15.23
C HIS A 51 2.47 -12.39 13.71
N GLN A 52 1.69 -11.51 13.06
CA GLN A 52 1.49 -11.51 11.60
C GLN A 52 1.00 -12.85 11.02
N GLY A 53 0.39 -13.70 11.85
CA GLY A 53 -0.06 -15.03 11.45
C GLY A 53 0.96 -16.14 11.70
N ASP A 54 2.17 -15.84 12.18
CA ASP A 54 3.18 -16.87 12.44
C ASP A 54 2.77 -17.85 13.54
N VAL A 55 3.20 -19.10 13.40
CA VAL A 55 2.97 -20.16 14.39
C VAL A 55 4.30 -20.62 14.97
N TYR A 56 4.52 -20.29 16.24
CA TYR A 56 5.67 -20.69 17.04
C TYR A 56 5.35 -21.93 17.90
N ALA A 57 6.38 -22.51 18.52
CA ALA A 57 6.21 -23.59 19.48
C ALA A 57 5.29 -23.19 20.66
N CYS A 58 5.40 -21.94 21.14
CA CYS A 58 4.52 -21.43 22.19
C CYS A 58 3.08 -21.24 21.70
N THR A 59 2.85 -20.89 20.43
CA THR A 59 1.51 -20.82 19.82
C THR A 59 0.84 -22.19 19.86
N LEU A 60 1.57 -23.26 19.52
CA LEU A 60 1.08 -24.64 19.60
C LEU A 60 0.72 -25.03 21.03
N ALA A 61 1.57 -24.68 21.99
CA ALA A 61 1.36 -24.97 23.41
C ALA A 61 0.12 -24.24 23.98
N CYS A 62 -0.28 -23.09 23.42
CA CYS A 62 -1.47 -22.35 23.83
C CYS A 62 -2.79 -23.03 23.44
N ILE A 63 -2.83 -23.82 22.36
CA ILE A 63 -4.08 -24.33 21.76
C ILE A 63 -5.00 -25.05 22.77
N PRO A 64 -4.52 -25.99 23.61
CA PRO A 64 -5.39 -26.65 24.59
C PRO A 64 -6.03 -25.67 25.58
N PHE A 65 -5.27 -24.67 26.05
CA PHE A 65 -5.74 -23.67 27.01
C PHE A 65 -6.74 -22.70 26.39
N LEU A 66 -6.54 -22.33 25.12
CA LEU A 66 -7.51 -21.54 24.36
C LEU A 66 -8.83 -22.29 24.18
N PHE A 67 -8.79 -23.61 23.95
CA PHE A 67 -10.01 -24.43 23.95
C PHE A 67 -10.68 -24.44 25.32
N GLU A 68 -9.94 -24.62 26.43
CA GLU A 68 -10.51 -24.56 27.79
C GLU A 68 -11.26 -23.26 28.05
N LEU A 69 -10.72 -22.12 27.58
CA LEU A 69 -11.37 -20.80 27.70
C LEU A 69 -12.68 -20.72 26.93
N VAL A 70 -12.69 -21.25 25.71
CA VAL A 70 -13.84 -21.16 24.80
C VAL A 70 -15.03 -22.00 25.30
N VAL A 71 -14.79 -23.16 25.93
CA VAL A 71 -15.88 -24.01 26.45
C VAL A 71 -16.44 -23.56 27.80
N ASP A 72 -15.75 -22.69 28.54
CA ASP A 72 -16.23 -22.22 29.84
C ASP A 72 -17.20 -21.02 29.67
N PRO A 73 -18.51 -21.18 29.94
CA PRO A 73 -19.47 -20.09 29.79
C PRO A 73 -19.25 -18.92 30.77
N GLY A 74 -18.42 -19.08 31.79
CA GLY A 74 -18.04 -18.01 32.72
C GLY A 74 -17.01 -17.02 32.16
N VAL A 75 -16.36 -17.34 31.04
CA VAL A 75 -15.40 -16.45 30.37
C VAL A 75 -16.13 -15.43 29.51
N GLN A 76 -15.76 -14.16 29.65
CA GLN A 76 -16.27 -13.05 28.82
C GLN A 76 -15.44 -12.90 27.54
N ASP A 77 -16.01 -12.26 26.51
CA ASP A 77 -15.34 -11.98 25.23
C ASP A 77 -14.79 -13.23 24.50
N ARG A 78 -15.41 -14.39 24.74
CA ARG A 78 -15.03 -15.69 24.15
C ARG A 78 -14.97 -15.66 22.62
N GLY A 79 -15.74 -14.79 21.97
CA GLY A 79 -15.71 -14.59 20.52
C GLY A 79 -14.29 -14.28 19.99
N GLY A 80 -13.54 -13.41 20.68
CA GLY A 80 -12.17 -13.07 20.28
C GLY A 80 -11.20 -14.25 20.40
N VAL A 81 -11.43 -15.15 21.36
CA VAL A 81 -10.65 -16.39 21.51
C VAL A 81 -10.98 -17.40 20.41
N VAL A 82 -12.25 -17.49 19.98
CA VAL A 82 -12.67 -18.29 18.83
C VAL A 82 -12.03 -17.78 17.54
N GLU A 83 -11.96 -16.47 17.34
CA GLU A 83 -11.27 -15.85 16.20
C GLU A 83 -9.77 -16.16 16.21
N LEU A 84 -9.11 -16.05 17.37
CA LEU A 84 -7.69 -16.39 17.52
C LEU A 84 -7.42 -17.86 17.17
N LEU A 85 -8.23 -18.80 17.67
CA LEU A 85 -8.14 -20.22 17.29
C LEU A 85 -8.38 -20.43 15.79
N THR A 86 -9.31 -19.68 15.20
CA THR A 86 -9.60 -19.72 13.76
C THR A 86 -8.41 -19.23 12.93
N SER A 87 -7.72 -18.17 13.37
CA SER A 87 -6.50 -17.66 12.76
C SER A 87 -5.36 -18.68 12.85
N ILE A 88 -5.09 -19.21 14.05
CA ILE A 88 -4.02 -20.20 14.30
C ILE A 88 -4.22 -21.46 13.46
N GLY A 89 -5.44 -21.99 13.37
CA GLY A 89 -5.73 -23.23 12.66
C GLY A 89 -6.08 -23.07 11.17
N GLY A 90 -6.25 -21.82 10.70
CA GLY A 90 -6.87 -21.49 9.42
C GLY A 90 -5.92 -21.28 8.25
N PHE A 91 -4.61 -21.46 8.44
CA PHE A 91 -3.61 -21.39 7.38
C PHE A 91 -3.84 -22.52 6.37
N ASP A 92 -4.20 -22.15 5.14
CA ASP A 92 -4.06 -23.01 3.97
C ASP A 92 -2.62 -22.86 3.49
N LEU A 93 -1.81 -23.91 3.61
CA LEU A 93 -0.56 -24.02 2.88
C LEU A 93 -0.97 -24.15 1.40
N ASP A 94 -0.86 -23.07 0.63
CA ASP A 94 -1.13 -23.13 -0.80
C ASP A 94 -0.17 -24.15 -1.45
N GLU A 95 -0.69 -25.02 -2.33
CA GLU A 95 0.09 -26.07 -3.02
C GLU A 95 1.11 -25.49 -4.04
N ASP A 96 1.26 -24.16 -4.14
CA ASP A 96 2.09 -23.50 -5.16
C ASP A 96 3.44 -22.95 -4.63
N ASP A 97 3.72 -23.02 -3.32
CA ASP A 97 5.01 -22.58 -2.74
C ASP A 97 6.07 -23.72 -2.72
N GLU A 98 6.20 -24.45 -3.84
CA GLU A 98 7.30 -25.41 -4.07
C GLU A 98 8.50 -24.72 -4.75
N ALA A 99 9.05 -23.67 -4.14
CA ALA A 99 10.31 -23.07 -4.60
C ALA A 99 11.31 -22.93 -3.42
N GLU A 100 12.31 -23.82 -3.41
CA GLU A 100 13.48 -23.85 -2.52
C GLU A 100 13.22 -23.39 -1.07
N ILE A 101 12.50 -24.22 -0.32
CA ILE A 101 12.24 -24.03 1.11
C ILE A 101 13.56 -24.12 1.90
N ASP A 102 13.94 -23.04 2.58
CA ASP A 102 15.09 -23.00 3.51
C ASP A 102 14.79 -23.82 4.78
N GLU A 103 15.81 -24.26 5.54
CA GLU A 103 15.59 -25.10 6.75
C GLU A 103 14.66 -24.41 7.79
N ASP A 104 14.74 -23.08 7.92
CA ASP A 104 13.88 -22.27 8.79
C ASP A 104 12.41 -22.23 8.31
N GLU A 105 12.19 -22.33 7.00
CA GLU A 105 10.86 -22.31 6.37
C GLU A 105 10.18 -23.70 6.45
N ILE A 106 10.98 -24.79 6.56
CA ILE A 106 10.49 -26.15 6.86
C ILE A 106 9.92 -26.24 8.29
N GLU A 107 10.61 -25.67 9.28
CA GLU A 107 10.14 -25.68 10.67
C GLU A 107 8.85 -24.87 10.84
N GLY A 108 8.77 -23.70 10.20
CA GLY A 108 7.54 -22.91 10.11
C GLY A 108 6.39 -23.74 9.51
N ALA A 109 6.59 -24.35 8.34
CA ALA A 109 5.58 -25.17 7.67
C ALA A 109 5.09 -26.36 8.54
N ALA A 110 5.98 -26.99 9.31
CA ALA A 110 5.61 -28.04 10.25
C ALA A 110 4.76 -27.51 11.41
N ASN A 111 5.10 -26.36 11.97
CA ASN A 111 4.33 -25.72 13.03
C ASN A 111 2.92 -25.34 12.55
N TYR A 112 2.79 -24.76 11.35
CA TYR A 112 1.49 -24.48 10.73
C TYR A 112 0.63 -25.75 10.58
N ALA A 113 1.20 -26.82 10.06
CA ALA A 113 0.50 -28.10 9.90
C ALA A 113 0.07 -28.71 11.25
N MET A 114 0.93 -28.62 12.26
CA MET A 114 0.63 -29.08 13.62
C MET A 114 -0.47 -28.25 14.28
N ALA A 115 -0.45 -26.92 14.13
CA ALA A 115 -1.49 -26.02 14.62
C ALA A 115 -2.83 -26.32 13.97
N ALA A 116 -2.85 -26.39 12.64
CA ALA A 116 -4.04 -26.74 11.87
C ALA A 116 -4.61 -28.10 12.32
N ALA A 117 -3.75 -29.11 12.52
CA ALA A 117 -4.18 -30.43 12.98
C ALA A 117 -4.74 -30.41 14.41
N ALA A 118 -4.08 -29.71 15.34
CA ALA A 118 -4.48 -29.60 16.74
C ALA A 118 -5.81 -28.84 16.88
N VAL A 119 -5.95 -27.69 16.22
CA VAL A 119 -7.19 -26.91 16.21
C VAL A 119 -8.32 -27.71 15.54
N THR A 120 -8.05 -28.37 14.41
CA THR A 120 -9.04 -29.21 13.72
C THR A 120 -9.51 -30.38 14.60
N ALA A 121 -8.64 -30.96 15.43
CA ALA A 121 -9.00 -32.03 16.35
C ALA A 121 -9.97 -31.55 17.45
N GLY A 122 -9.82 -30.31 17.92
CA GLY A 122 -10.72 -29.65 18.87
C GLY A 122 -11.96 -29.00 18.26
N ALA A 123 -12.04 -28.87 16.93
CA ALA A 123 -13.06 -28.08 16.24
C ALA A 123 -14.52 -28.57 16.41
N GLY A 124 -14.72 -29.73 17.05
CA GLY A 124 -16.06 -30.22 17.42
C GLY A 124 -16.82 -29.25 18.32
N VAL A 125 -16.14 -28.49 19.18
CA VAL A 125 -16.76 -27.54 20.12
C VAL A 125 -17.55 -26.44 19.40
N PHE A 126 -17.11 -26.02 18.21
CA PHE A 126 -17.77 -24.94 17.47
C PHE A 126 -19.19 -25.32 16.99
N PHE A 127 -19.54 -26.62 16.94
CA PHE A 127 -20.92 -27.05 16.64
C PHE A 127 -21.90 -26.67 17.75
N GLU A 128 -21.44 -26.61 18.99
CA GLU A 128 -22.28 -26.23 20.14
C GLU A 128 -22.33 -24.70 20.25
N LEU A 129 -21.19 -24.03 20.05
CA LEU A 129 -21.05 -22.58 20.17
C LEU A 129 -21.84 -21.78 19.14
N ILE A 130 -22.23 -22.37 18.01
CA ILE A 130 -23.10 -21.70 17.02
C ILE A 130 -24.48 -21.31 17.59
N ALA A 131 -24.87 -21.92 18.73
CA ALA A 131 -26.09 -21.64 19.45
C ALA A 131 -25.84 -21.11 20.87
N ASP A 132 -24.63 -20.58 21.14
CA ASP A 132 -24.26 -20.00 22.45
C ASP A 132 -25.18 -18.82 22.81
N GLU A 133 -25.33 -18.52 24.10
CA GLU A 133 -26.13 -17.39 24.58
C GLU A 133 -25.46 -16.05 24.22
N ASP A 134 -24.13 -16.02 24.16
CA ASP A 134 -23.34 -14.85 23.80
C ASP A 134 -23.36 -14.60 22.28
N PRO A 135 -23.90 -13.46 21.80
CA PRO A 135 -23.88 -13.10 20.38
C PRO A 135 -22.48 -13.02 19.77
N GLY A 136 -21.46 -12.59 20.51
CA GLY A 136 -20.08 -12.50 20.02
C GLY A 136 -19.49 -13.87 19.71
N VAL A 137 -19.83 -14.88 20.52
CA VAL A 137 -19.47 -16.28 20.26
C VAL A 137 -20.23 -16.82 19.04
N ARG A 138 -21.54 -16.54 18.94
CA ARG A 138 -22.33 -16.93 17.78
C ARG A 138 -21.85 -16.28 16.49
N LEU A 139 -21.27 -15.08 16.55
CA LEU A 139 -20.70 -14.36 15.42
C LEU A 139 -19.41 -15.02 14.90
N ALA A 140 -18.52 -15.45 15.80
CA ALA A 140 -17.23 -16.05 15.45
C ALA A 140 -17.32 -17.53 15.04
N ALA A 141 -18.22 -18.31 15.66
CA ALA A 141 -18.31 -19.77 15.46
C ALA A 141 -18.56 -20.22 14.00
N PRO A 142 -19.37 -19.54 13.16
CA PRO A 142 -19.62 -19.93 11.76
C PRO A 142 -18.34 -20.00 10.93
N LEU A 143 -17.46 -18.99 11.04
CA LEU A 143 -16.21 -18.95 10.28
C LEU A 143 -15.24 -20.03 10.76
N ALA A 144 -15.16 -20.25 12.09
CA ALA A 144 -14.38 -21.34 12.67
C ALA A 144 -14.81 -22.70 12.10
N LEU A 145 -16.12 -22.97 12.04
CA LEU A 145 -16.66 -24.21 11.46
C LEU A 145 -16.35 -24.35 9.97
N ALA A 146 -16.47 -23.27 9.20
CA ALA A 146 -16.22 -23.28 7.76
C ALA A 146 -14.76 -23.49 7.40
N THR A 147 -13.85 -22.98 8.23
CA THR A 147 -12.40 -23.03 8.00
C THR A 147 -11.78 -24.32 8.56
N LEU A 148 -12.14 -24.71 9.78
CA LEU A 148 -11.39 -25.71 10.55
C LEU A 148 -12.00 -27.12 10.50
N HIS A 149 -13.29 -27.27 10.18
CA HIS A 149 -13.97 -28.56 10.38
C HIS A 149 -13.93 -29.47 9.13
N ARG A 150 -13.67 -30.77 9.33
CA ARG A 150 -13.46 -31.76 8.25
C ARG A 150 -14.71 -32.23 7.50
N HIS A 151 -15.91 -31.87 7.97
CA HIS A 151 -17.19 -32.33 7.40
C HIS A 151 -18.03 -31.19 6.81
N PRO A 152 -17.69 -30.68 5.61
CA PRO A 152 -18.29 -29.47 5.05
C PRO A 152 -19.79 -29.63 4.71
N VAL A 153 -20.25 -30.85 4.41
CA VAL A 153 -21.69 -31.12 4.20
C VAL A 153 -22.49 -30.94 5.49
N ARG A 154 -21.93 -31.38 6.63
CA ARG A 154 -22.56 -31.25 7.94
C ARG A 154 -22.53 -29.80 8.42
N VAL A 155 -21.42 -29.10 8.21
CA VAL A 155 -21.30 -27.65 8.48
C VAL A 155 -22.36 -26.89 7.68
N LEU A 156 -22.44 -27.11 6.36
CA LEU A 156 -23.45 -26.44 5.53
C LEU A 156 -24.89 -26.73 5.96
N ALA A 157 -25.20 -27.96 6.39
CA ALA A 157 -26.53 -28.29 6.91
C ALA A 157 -26.85 -27.47 8.18
N LEU A 158 -25.91 -27.41 9.12
CA LEU A 158 -26.05 -26.65 10.37
C LEU A 158 -26.22 -25.14 10.10
N LEU A 159 -25.40 -24.54 9.23
CA LEU A 159 -25.52 -23.12 8.88
C LEU A 159 -26.93 -22.79 8.32
N ARG A 160 -27.48 -23.68 7.48
CA ARG A 160 -28.81 -23.53 6.89
C ARG A 160 -29.94 -23.68 7.90
N GLU A 161 -29.78 -24.56 8.89
CA GLU A 161 -30.73 -24.78 9.98
C GLU A 161 -30.74 -23.61 10.96
N ARG A 162 -29.56 -23.00 11.24
CA ARG A 162 -29.43 -21.88 12.17
C ARG A 162 -29.93 -20.55 11.61
N LEU A 163 -29.68 -20.28 10.32
CA LEU A 163 -29.99 -18.98 9.69
C LEU A 163 -31.44 -18.44 9.90
N PRO A 164 -32.51 -19.24 9.80
CA PRO A 164 -33.89 -18.73 9.98
C PRO A 164 -34.28 -18.47 11.44
N VAL A 165 -33.54 -19.00 12.41
CA VAL A 165 -33.84 -18.91 13.85
C VAL A 165 -32.83 -18.03 14.62
N GLU A 166 -31.84 -17.47 13.95
CA GLU A 166 -30.91 -16.51 14.52
C GLU A 166 -31.57 -15.12 14.56
N PRO A 167 -31.68 -14.49 15.75
CA PRO A 167 -32.24 -13.15 15.89
C PRO A 167 -31.28 -12.04 15.45
N ASP A 168 -29.97 -12.23 15.62
CA ASP A 168 -28.97 -11.21 15.35
C ASP A 168 -28.64 -11.11 13.86
N GLU A 169 -28.69 -9.90 13.28
CA GLU A 169 -28.44 -9.73 11.85
C GLU A 169 -26.98 -10.00 11.47
N GLU A 170 -26.00 -9.54 12.24
CA GLU A 170 -24.58 -9.74 11.93
C GLU A 170 -24.20 -11.21 11.98
N VAL A 171 -24.72 -11.96 12.95
CA VAL A 171 -24.55 -13.42 13.00
C VAL A 171 -25.15 -14.08 11.76
N ARG A 172 -26.30 -13.62 11.27
CA ARG A 172 -26.89 -14.14 10.02
C ARG A 172 -26.01 -13.87 8.80
N LEU A 173 -25.33 -12.73 8.75
CA LEU A 173 -24.35 -12.44 7.70
C LEU A 173 -23.14 -13.36 7.80
N ALA A 174 -22.62 -13.58 9.01
CA ALA A 174 -21.51 -14.51 9.27
C ALA A 174 -21.85 -15.96 8.87
N LEU A 175 -23.09 -16.41 9.10
CA LEU A 175 -23.57 -17.73 8.61
C LEU A 175 -23.53 -17.83 7.08
N VAL A 176 -23.88 -16.76 6.37
CA VAL A 176 -23.84 -16.70 4.90
C VAL A 176 -22.40 -16.65 4.40
N GLU A 177 -21.54 -15.87 5.05
CA GLU A 177 -20.10 -15.84 4.75
C GLU A 177 -19.44 -17.20 4.93
N ALA A 178 -19.71 -17.87 6.05
CA ALA A 178 -19.22 -19.21 6.34
C ALA A 178 -19.61 -20.22 5.23
N ALA A 179 -20.84 -20.13 4.70
CA ALA A 179 -21.25 -20.97 3.58
C ALA A 179 -20.48 -20.66 2.29
N GLY A 180 -20.22 -19.38 2.01
CA GLY A 180 -19.35 -18.96 0.91
C GLY A 180 -17.92 -19.51 1.05
N ARG A 181 -17.35 -19.44 2.25
CA ARG A 181 -16.03 -20.03 2.59
C ARG A 181 -16.01 -21.55 2.36
N VAL A 182 -17.05 -22.27 2.81
CA VAL A 182 -17.21 -23.72 2.53
C VAL A 182 -17.21 -24.00 1.02
N ALA A 183 -17.90 -23.18 0.22
CA ALA A 183 -17.95 -23.36 -1.23
C ALA A 183 -16.59 -23.11 -1.92
N LEU A 184 -15.83 -22.11 -1.44
CA LEU A 184 -14.50 -21.80 -1.96
C LEU A 184 -13.51 -22.93 -1.64
N ARG A 185 -13.50 -23.41 -0.38
CA ARG A 185 -12.61 -24.49 0.09
C ARG A 185 -12.99 -25.85 -0.49
N HIS A 186 -14.28 -26.09 -0.74
CA HIS A 186 -14.79 -27.38 -1.23
C HIS A 186 -15.58 -27.20 -2.53
N ARG A 187 -14.84 -27.09 -3.64
CA ARG A 187 -15.38 -26.88 -5.00
C ARG A 187 -16.57 -27.77 -5.40
N PRO A 188 -16.65 -29.08 -5.04
CA PRO A 188 -17.82 -29.90 -5.35
C PRO A 188 -19.14 -29.41 -4.72
N LEU A 189 -19.07 -28.57 -3.68
CA LEU A 189 -20.24 -27.99 -3.03
C LEU A 189 -20.62 -26.62 -3.60
N ALA A 190 -19.77 -26.01 -4.43
CA ALA A 190 -19.94 -24.64 -4.90
C ALA A 190 -21.27 -24.41 -5.62
N GLU A 191 -21.67 -25.31 -6.54
CA GLU A 191 -22.95 -25.20 -7.25
C GLU A 191 -24.16 -25.29 -6.29
N ARG A 192 -24.08 -26.20 -5.31
CA ARG A 192 -25.15 -26.39 -4.30
C ARG A 192 -25.29 -25.17 -3.40
N VAL A 193 -24.17 -24.62 -2.94
CA VAL A 193 -24.14 -23.40 -2.13
C VAL A 193 -24.62 -22.21 -2.97
N GLY A 194 -24.12 -22.07 -4.20
CA GLY A 194 -24.52 -21.01 -5.14
C GLY A 194 -26.03 -20.98 -5.39
N LYS A 195 -26.66 -22.14 -5.60
CA LYS A 195 -28.14 -22.24 -5.72
C LYS A 195 -28.87 -21.76 -4.46
N TRP A 196 -28.35 -22.08 -3.28
CA TRP A 196 -28.94 -21.65 -2.01
C TRP A 196 -28.76 -20.15 -1.78
N LEU A 197 -27.56 -19.61 -2.06
CA LEU A 197 -27.27 -18.18 -1.99
C LEU A 197 -28.13 -17.38 -2.99
N GLY A 198 -28.33 -17.87 -4.22
CA GLY A 198 -29.23 -17.25 -5.19
C GLY A 198 -30.66 -17.13 -4.68
N LEU A 199 -31.20 -18.20 -4.08
CA LEU A 199 -32.53 -18.17 -3.45
C LEU A 199 -32.61 -17.18 -2.28
N LEU A 200 -31.55 -17.06 -1.48
CA LEU A 200 -31.47 -16.08 -0.39
C LEU A 200 -31.42 -14.64 -0.93
N ALA A 201 -30.60 -14.38 -1.95
CA ALA A 201 -30.51 -13.07 -2.60
C ALA A 201 -31.87 -12.60 -3.16
N GLU A 202 -32.67 -13.53 -3.69
CA GLU A 202 -34.01 -13.24 -4.23
C GLU A 202 -35.08 -13.05 -3.14
N ARG A 203 -35.07 -13.88 -2.08
CA ARG A 203 -36.25 -14.08 -1.22
C ARG A 203 -36.09 -13.66 0.24
N ALA A 204 -34.87 -13.39 0.70
CA ALA A 204 -34.66 -12.99 2.09
C ALA A 204 -35.35 -11.64 2.38
N GLY A 205 -35.98 -11.52 3.56
CA GLY A 205 -36.70 -10.29 3.94
C GLY A 205 -35.78 -9.13 4.35
N SER A 206 -34.56 -9.42 4.79
CA SER A 206 -33.57 -8.39 5.14
C SER A 206 -32.76 -7.98 3.91
N PRO A 207 -32.61 -6.67 3.63
CA PRO A 207 -31.76 -6.22 2.54
C PRO A 207 -30.28 -6.58 2.78
N GLY A 208 -29.84 -6.65 4.05
CA GLY A 208 -28.47 -7.04 4.42
C GLY A 208 -28.16 -8.48 4.06
N LEU A 209 -29.08 -9.39 4.40
CA LEU A 209 -28.92 -10.79 4.09
C LEU A 209 -28.93 -11.05 2.57
N ARG A 210 -29.72 -10.29 1.82
CA ARG A 210 -29.71 -10.35 0.34
C ARG A 210 -28.37 -9.87 -0.22
N LEU A 211 -27.82 -8.77 0.31
CA LEU A 211 -26.52 -8.25 -0.11
C LEU A 211 -25.39 -9.23 0.23
N ALA A 212 -25.39 -9.83 1.42
CA ALA A 212 -24.40 -10.84 1.82
C ALA A 212 -24.47 -12.07 0.92
N ALA A 213 -25.68 -12.53 0.59
CA ALA A 213 -25.87 -13.65 -0.32
C ALA A 213 -25.33 -13.33 -1.73
N LEU A 214 -25.57 -12.12 -2.26
CA LEU A 214 -24.99 -11.67 -3.53
C LEU A 214 -23.46 -11.58 -3.48
N ALA A 215 -22.90 -11.04 -2.39
CA ALA A 215 -21.46 -10.92 -2.22
C ALA A 215 -20.77 -12.29 -2.19
N GLN A 216 -21.32 -13.26 -1.47
CA GLN A 216 -20.77 -14.62 -1.42
C GLN A 216 -21.02 -15.39 -2.72
N LEU A 217 -22.17 -15.17 -3.38
CA LEU A 217 -22.46 -15.77 -4.68
C LEU A 217 -21.46 -15.31 -5.74
N ALA A 218 -21.11 -14.01 -5.75
CA ALA A 218 -20.09 -13.45 -6.63
C ALA A 218 -18.74 -14.16 -6.44
N ARG A 219 -18.34 -14.42 -5.18
CA ARG A 219 -17.06 -15.08 -4.87
C ARG A 219 -17.03 -16.56 -5.25
N CYS A 220 -18.06 -17.32 -4.87
CA CYS A 220 -17.98 -18.78 -4.94
C CYS A 220 -18.66 -19.40 -6.17
N SER A 221 -19.56 -18.68 -6.83
CA SER A 221 -20.33 -19.16 -7.99
C SER A 221 -20.77 -17.98 -8.87
N PRO A 222 -19.82 -17.24 -9.48
CA PRO A 222 -20.10 -15.99 -10.20
C PRO A 222 -21.11 -16.14 -11.35
N ASP A 223 -21.15 -17.30 -12.02
CA ASP A 223 -22.12 -17.62 -13.07
C ASP A 223 -23.58 -17.64 -12.57
N GLY A 224 -23.78 -17.77 -11.25
CA GLY A 224 -25.09 -17.72 -10.61
C GLY A 224 -25.59 -16.31 -10.32
N LEU A 225 -24.77 -15.27 -10.54
CA LEU A 225 -25.17 -13.89 -10.30
C LEU A 225 -26.30 -13.47 -11.24
N PRO A 226 -27.26 -12.66 -10.77
CA PRO A 226 -28.30 -12.12 -11.62
C PRO A 226 -27.70 -11.18 -12.68
N GLY A 227 -28.30 -11.17 -13.87
CA GLY A 227 -27.87 -10.29 -14.98
C GLY A 227 -28.07 -8.80 -14.69
N ASP A 228 -28.95 -8.47 -13.74
CA ASP A 228 -29.28 -7.12 -13.26
C ASP A 228 -28.70 -6.84 -11.85
N VAL A 229 -27.55 -7.44 -11.52
CA VAL A 229 -26.89 -7.27 -10.21
C VAL A 229 -26.73 -5.80 -9.80
N VAL A 230 -26.44 -4.91 -10.75
CA VAL A 230 -26.26 -3.47 -10.49
C VAL A 230 -27.57 -2.83 -9.97
N PRO A 231 -28.69 -2.84 -10.72
CA PRO A 231 -29.99 -2.38 -10.22
C PRO A 231 -30.42 -3.01 -8.89
N VAL A 232 -30.17 -4.31 -8.71
CA VAL A 232 -30.55 -5.04 -7.48
C VAL A 232 -29.80 -4.49 -6.27
N VAL A 233 -28.47 -4.41 -6.33
CA VAL A 233 -27.64 -3.92 -5.21
C VAL A 233 -27.93 -2.45 -4.93
N SER A 234 -28.06 -1.60 -5.96
CA SER A 234 -28.47 -0.21 -5.80
C SER A 234 -29.86 -0.04 -5.18
N GLY A 235 -30.77 -0.99 -5.41
CA GLY A 235 -32.05 -1.10 -4.72
C GLY A 235 -31.88 -1.41 -3.24
N LEU A 236 -31.09 -2.44 -2.92
CA LEU A 236 -30.81 -2.85 -1.53
C LEU A 236 -30.20 -1.72 -0.70
N LEU A 237 -29.22 -0.99 -1.26
CA LEU A 237 -28.60 0.14 -0.56
C LEU A 237 -29.59 1.29 -0.30
N ARG A 238 -30.58 1.49 -1.19
CA ARG A 238 -31.68 2.45 -0.98
C ARG A 238 -32.64 1.98 0.12
N GLU A 239 -32.98 0.69 0.13
CA GLU A 239 -33.84 0.09 1.16
C GLU A 239 -33.20 0.22 2.54
N MET A 240 -31.91 -0.11 2.68
CA MET A 240 -31.17 0.01 3.96
C MET A 240 -31.17 1.45 4.51
N ARG A 241 -31.03 2.46 3.65
CA ARG A 241 -31.09 3.87 4.08
C ARG A 241 -32.49 4.31 4.53
N SER A 242 -33.53 3.61 4.08
CA SER A 242 -34.92 4.00 4.33
C SER A 242 -35.55 3.23 5.49
N ALA A 243 -34.84 2.24 6.04
CA ALA A 243 -35.29 1.52 7.22
C ALA A 243 -35.30 2.47 8.44
N PRO A 244 -36.41 2.55 9.19
CA PRO A 244 -36.42 3.33 10.43
C PRO A 244 -35.40 2.74 11.39
N GLU A 245 -34.57 3.59 12.00
CA GLU A 245 -33.76 3.20 13.15
C GLU A 245 -34.72 2.58 14.18
N GLU A 246 -34.57 1.29 14.48
CA GLU A 246 -35.35 0.67 15.54
C GLU A 246 -35.09 1.49 16.80
N SER A 247 -36.13 2.15 17.28
CA SER A 247 -36.13 2.97 18.48
C SER A 247 -35.65 2.13 19.66
N GLY A 248 -34.36 2.24 19.96
CA GLY A 248 -33.82 1.88 21.26
C GLY A 248 -34.53 2.74 22.29
N ASP A 249 -35.28 2.08 23.15
CA ASP A 249 -35.94 2.63 24.32
C ASP A 249 -34.96 3.55 25.07
N GLU A 250 -35.26 4.85 25.14
CA GLU A 250 -34.53 5.82 25.96
C GLU A 250 -34.79 5.49 27.45
N GLY A 251 -34.09 4.48 27.95
CA GLY A 251 -33.85 4.31 29.38
C GLY A 251 -32.69 5.20 29.79
N GLU A 252 -32.97 6.25 30.57
CA GLU A 252 -32.00 7.17 31.17
C GLU A 252 -30.68 6.47 31.57
N HIS A 253 -29.60 6.78 30.84
CA HIS A 253 -28.23 6.57 31.30
C HIS A 253 -27.47 7.89 31.22
N THR A 254 -27.38 8.54 32.37
CA THR A 254 -26.57 9.72 32.65
C THR A 254 -25.09 9.41 32.38
N PRO A 255 -24.38 10.21 31.57
CA PRO A 255 -22.92 10.07 31.44
C PRO A 255 -22.21 10.67 32.67
N PRO A 256 -21.10 10.08 33.16
CA PRO A 256 -20.34 10.67 34.25
C PRO A 256 -19.48 11.83 33.72
N GLY A 257 -19.81 13.04 34.17
CA GLY A 257 -18.86 14.14 34.47
C GLY A 257 -17.88 14.60 33.39
N GLY A 258 -18.34 15.39 32.42
CA GLY A 258 -17.48 16.30 31.65
C GLY A 258 -17.39 17.67 32.31
N ILE A 259 -16.18 18.11 32.66
CA ILE A 259 -15.89 19.44 33.23
C ILE A 259 -16.19 20.50 32.17
N ALA A 260 -17.13 21.39 32.48
CA ALA A 260 -17.51 22.51 31.63
C ALA A 260 -16.42 23.58 31.60
N ALA A 261 -15.92 23.89 30.40
CA ALA A 261 -15.22 25.14 30.13
C ALA A 261 -16.27 26.28 30.05
N ARG A 262 -16.08 27.30 30.89
CA ARG A 262 -16.79 28.59 30.77
C ARG A 262 -15.80 29.62 30.22
N GLU A 263 -16.19 30.25 29.13
CA GLU A 263 -15.70 31.53 28.67
C GLU A 263 -16.04 32.61 29.71
N ASP A 264 -15.15 33.57 29.94
CA ASP A 264 -15.48 34.99 30.15
C ASP A 264 -14.19 35.85 30.23
N ASP A 265 -14.15 36.84 29.33
CA ASP A 265 -13.63 38.22 29.37
C ASP A 265 -12.20 38.59 29.85
N GLU A 266 -11.55 39.41 29.00
CA GLU A 266 -10.36 40.24 29.26
C GLU A 266 -10.59 41.29 30.38
N PRO A 267 -9.52 41.83 31.02
CA PRO A 267 -8.90 43.07 30.52
C PRO A 267 -7.36 43.22 30.73
N GLU A 268 -6.72 44.02 29.87
CA GLU A 268 -5.34 44.59 29.92
C GLU A 268 -5.17 45.76 30.95
N PRO A 269 -3.99 46.42 31.14
CA PRO A 269 -2.59 45.93 31.29
C PRO A 269 -1.72 46.62 32.40
N GLY A 270 -0.61 45.96 32.79
CA GLY A 270 0.71 46.52 33.24
C GLY A 270 0.89 47.05 34.69
N PRO A 271 2.14 47.33 35.17
CA PRO A 271 3.47 47.05 34.60
C PRO A 271 4.54 46.49 35.58
N ASP A 272 5.68 46.06 35.00
CA ASP A 272 7.07 46.10 35.49
C ASP A 272 7.51 45.44 36.82
N THR A 273 8.40 44.43 36.73
CA THR A 273 9.80 44.45 37.25
C THR A 273 10.43 43.05 37.28
N THR A 274 11.52 42.85 36.52
CA THR A 274 12.63 41.91 36.80
C THR A 274 13.51 42.45 37.96
N PRO A 275 14.39 41.70 38.67
CA PRO A 275 15.33 40.70 38.10
C PRO A 275 15.88 39.53 38.99
N GLU A 276 16.66 38.65 38.33
CA GLU A 276 17.91 37.96 38.77
C GLU A 276 17.92 36.99 39.98
N ALA A 277 18.21 35.69 39.76
CA ALA A 277 19.52 34.98 39.89
C ALA A 277 19.67 34.33 41.30
N GLU A 278 20.12 33.09 41.57
CA GLU A 278 21.26 32.27 41.12
C GLU A 278 21.11 30.80 41.66
N PRO A 279 22.04 29.84 41.39
CA PRO A 279 21.80 28.39 41.36
C PRO A 279 22.18 27.62 42.64
N VAL A 280 21.67 26.40 42.82
CA VAL A 280 22.22 25.41 43.76
C VAL A 280 22.18 24.00 43.15
N ASP A 281 23.36 23.38 43.11
CA ASP A 281 23.70 22.03 42.61
C ASP A 281 23.38 20.91 43.65
N PRO A 282 23.53 19.62 43.28
CA PRO A 282 22.66 18.53 43.73
C PRO A 282 23.25 17.66 44.84
N GLU A 283 22.41 16.99 45.65
CA GLU A 283 22.81 15.80 46.42
C GLU A 283 21.61 14.85 46.70
N PRO A 284 21.88 13.56 47.00
CA PRO A 284 21.15 12.44 46.41
C PRO A 284 20.11 11.73 47.31
N VAL A 285 19.13 11.14 46.62
CA VAL A 285 18.32 9.93 46.88
C VAL A 285 18.23 9.38 48.31
N ALA A 286 17.00 9.33 48.82
CA ALA A 286 16.51 8.31 49.77
C ALA A 286 15.30 7.59 49.15
N PRO A 287 15.13 6.27 49.41
CA PRO A 287 14.29 5.39 48.61
C PRO A 287 12.81 5.59 48.93
N VAL A 288 12.00 5.86 47.92
CA VAL A 288 10.54 5.94 48.05
C VAL A 288 9.96 4.54 47.92
N GLU A 289 9.12 4.23 48.90
CA GLU A 289 8.31 3.04 49.05
C GLU A 289 7.51 2.73 47.78
N THR A 290 7.45 1.44 47.44
CA THR A 290 6.62 0.88 46.38
C THR A 290 5.14 1.10 46.66
N GLY A 291 4.61 2.24 46.23
CA GLY A 291 3.19 2.44 46.03
C GLY A 291 2.76 1.70 44.76
N ARG A 292 1.76 0.83 44.89
CA ARG A 292 1.01 0.25 43.76
C ARG A 292 0.60 1.38 42.82
N GLY A 293 1.25 1.47 41.67
CA GLY A 293 0.78 2.29 40.57
C GLY A 293 -0.48 1.65 40.02
N GLU A 294 -1.58 2.40 39.99
CA GLU A 294 -2.63 2.19 39.01
C GLU A 294 -1.96 2.23 37.63
N HIS A 295 -1.73 1.06 37.04
CA HIS A 295 -1.34 0.97 35.64
C HIS A 295 -2.54 1.46 34.83
N VAL A 296 -2.53 2.75 34.48
CA VAL A 296 -3.35 3.24 33.38
C VAL A 296 -2.80 2.56 32.14
N ALA A 297 -3.47 1.48 31.71
CA ALA A 297 -3.13 0.72 30.52
C ALA A 297 -3.01 1.71 29.35
N THR A 298 -1.84 1.75 28.72
CA THR A 298 -1.63 2.56 27.53
C THR A 298 -2.45 1.93 26.42
N PRO A 299 -3.38 2.66 25.76
CA PRO A 299 -4.24 2.05 24.75
C PRO A 299 -3.39 1.47 23.63
N THR A 300 -3.54 0.17 23.38
CA THR A 300 -2.84 -0.57 22.32
C THR A 300 -3.17 0.00 20.95
N LEU A 301 -2.29 -0.19 19.96
CA LEU A 301 -2.57 0.24 18.58
C LEU A 301 -3.84 -0.40 18.01
N VAL A 302 -4.09 -1.68 18.34
CA VAL A 302 -5.30 -2.41 17.94
C VAL A 302 -6.53 -1.85 18.64
N GLY A 303 -6.47 -1.57 19.95
CA GLY A 303 -7.55 -0.91 20.68
C GLY A 303 -7.85 0.50 20.16
N GLN A 304 -6.82 1.25 19.74
CA GLN A 304 -7.01 2.53 19.06
C GLN A 304 -7.69 2.37 17.69
N LEU A 305 -7.29 1.37 16.89
CA LEU A 305 -7.93 1.08 15.60
C LEU A 305 -9.38 0.60 15.77
N ARG A 306 -9.68 -0.24 16.76
CA ARG A 306 -11.03 -0.67 17.12
C ARG A 306 -11.87 0.50 17.59
N SER A 307 -11.33 1.38 18.43
CA SER A 307 -12.00 2.61 18.89
C SER A 307 -12.29 3.55 17.72
N LEU A 308 -11.33 3.74 16.81
CA LEU A 308 -11.54 4.52 15.59
C LEU A 308 -12.61 3.89 14.69
N SER A 309 -12.59 2.57 14.50
CA SER A 309 -13.61 1.85 13.73
C SER A 309 -14.99 1.96 14.38
N ALA A 310 -15.08 1.83 15.71
CA ALA A 310 -16.31 2.01 16.47
C ALA A 310 -16.84 3.44 16.35
N GLN A 311 -15.96 4.45 16.38
CA GLN A 311 -16.32 5.85 16.12
C GLN A 311 -16.78 6.09 14.67
N GLU A 312 -16.16 5.43 13.69
CA GLU A 312 -16.56 5.48 12.28
C GLU A 312 -17.91 4.79 12.02
N ASN A 313 -18.23 3.77 12.84
CA ASN A 313 -19.45 2.98 12.77
C ASN A 313 -20.58 3.52 13.66
N ALA A 314 -20.27 4.39 14.63
CA ALA A 314 -21.25 4.99 15.52
C ALA A 314 -22.36 5.73 14.72
N GLY A 315 -23.61 5.32 14.97
CA GLY A 315 -24.79 5.84 14.28
C GLY A 315 -24.92 5.39 12.82
N ARG A 316 -24.27 4.31 12.38
CA ARG A 316 -24.60 3.64 11.10
C ARG A 316 -25.75 2.66 11.34
N GLY A 317 -26.82 2.76 10.56
CA GLY A 317 -27.90 1.76 10.58
C GLY A 317 -27.48 0.38 10.03
N ALA A 318 -26.37 0.32 9.27
CA ALA A 318 -25.80 -0.93 8.73
C ALA A 318 -24.26 -0.81 8.62
N PRO A 319 -23.50 -1.01 9.72
CA PRO A 319 -22.04 -0.85 9.73
C PRO A 319 -21.32 -1.87 8.82
N TRP A 320 -21.87 -3.08 8.68
CA TRP A 320 -21.36 -4.17 7.82
C TRP A 320 -21.52 -3.94 6.31
N ALA A 321 -22.31 -2.95 5.87
CA ALA A 321 -22.66 -2.79 4.46
C ALA A 321 -21.44 -2.51 3.57
N ALA A 322 -20.47 -1.73 4.05
CA ALA A 322 -19.23 -1.44 3.34
C ALA A 322 -18.41 -2.73 3.10
N ASP A 323 -18.40 -3.63 4.07
CA ASP A 323 -17.63 -4.88 4.04
C ASP A 323 -18.23 -5.88 3.06
N LEU A 324 -19.55 -5.99 3.04
CA LEU A 324 -20.27 -6.77 2.04
C LEU A 324 -20.07 -6.21 0.62
N LEU A 325 -20.05 -4.89 0.45
CA LEU A 325 -19.78 -4.27 -0.84
C LEU A 325 -18.35 -4.52 -1.30
N ARG A 326 -17.35 -4.40 -0.42
CA ARG A 326 -15.96 -4.78 -0.72
C ARG A 326 -15.87 -6.24 -1.15
N THR A 327 -16.53 -7.13 -0.42
CA THR A 327 -16.61 -8.57 -0.73
C THR A 327 -17.26 -8.83 -2.09
N LEU A 328 -18.36 -8.13 -2.39
CA LEU A 328 -19.03 -8.19 -3.69
C LEU A 328 -18.11 -7.68 -4.81
N HIS A 329 -17.44 -6.54 -4.62
CA HIS A 329 -16.52 -6.00 -5.62
C HIS A 329 -15.34 -6.93 -5.90
N VAL A 330 -14.82 -7.61 -4.88
CA VAL A 330 -13.80 -8.66 -5.06
C VAL A 330 -14.37 -9.83 -5.87
N GLY A 331 -15.56 -10.32 -5.52
CA GLY A 331 -16.21 -11.43 -6.24
C GLY A 331 -16.66 -11.11 -7.67
N LEU A 332 -16.97 -9.84 -7.97
CA LEU A 332 -17.29 -9.40 -9.34
C LEU A 332 -16.05 -9.44 -10.26
N ASP A 333 -14.85 -9.33 -9.69
CA ASP A 333 -13.58 -9.51 -10.38
C ASP A 333 -13.48 -8.72 -11.70
N ASP A 334 -13.29 -9.40 -12.84
CA ASP A 334 -13.14 -8.82 -14.18
C ASP A 334 -14.42 -8.21 -14.75
N ARG A 335 -15.56 -8.24 -14.03
CA ARG A 335 -16.79 -7.51 -14.36
C ARG A 335 -16.64 -6.01 -14.06
N VAL A 336 -15.61 -5.38 -14.63
CA VAL A 336 -15.24 -3.98 -14.39
C VAL A 336 -16.42 -3.05 -14.65
N GLY A 337 -17.21 -3.30 -15.71
CA GLY A 337 -18.39 -2.49 -16.03
C GLY A 337 -19.44 -2.45 -14.91
N ASP A 338 -19.74 -3.61 -14.31
CA ASP A 338 -20.70 -3.68 -13.19
C ASP A 338 -20.14 -3.00 -11.94
N ARG A 339 -18.85 -3.20 -11.67
CA ARG A 339 -18.15 -2.56 -10.55
C ARG A 339 -18.14 -1.04 -10.70
N THR A 340 -17.85 -0.50 -11.88
CA THR A 340 -17.90 0.94 -12.15
C THR A 340 -19.32 1.49 -12.00
N ALA A 341 -20.34 0.77 -12.47
CA ALA A 341 -21.72 1.23 -12.38
C ALA A 341 -22.23 1.26 -10.93
N LEU A 342 -21.90 0.26 -10.12
CA LEU A 342 -22.22 0.23 -8.69
C LEU A 342 -21.56 1.38 -7.93
N LEU A 343 -20.29 1.67 -8.19
CA LEU A 343 -19.58 2.77 -7.53
C LEU A 343 -20.12 4.12 -7.97
N ALA A 344 -20.44 4.27 -9.25
CA ALA A 344 -21.03 5.48 -9.78
C ALA A 344 -22.43 5.77 -9.19
N ASP A 345 -23.24 4.76 -8.92
CA ASP A 345 -24.51 4.92 -8.19
C ASP A 345 -24.27 5.30 -6.72
N GLN A 346 -23.34 4.63 -6.04
CA GLN A 346 -23.00 4.95 -4.64
C GLN A 346 -22.43 6.36 -4.45
N LEU A 347 -21.58 6.84 -5.36
CA LEU A 347 -21.05 8.21 -5.33
C LEU A 347 -22.13 9.27 -5.50
N ARG A 348 -23.31 8.91 -6.03
CA ARG A 348 -24.48 9.79 -6.13
C ARG A 348 -25.45 9.64 -4.96
N SER A 349 -25.15 8.75 -4.00
CA SER A 349 -25.97 8.55 -2.81
C SER A 349 -26.07 9.83 -1.99
N PRO A 350 -27.23 10.16 -1.40
CA PRO A 350 -27.33 11.27 -0.46
C PRO A 350 -26.52 11.03 0.83
N ASP A 351 -26.23 9.76 1.16
CA ASP A 351 -25.46 9.37 2.34
C ASP A 351 -23.95 9.57 2.11
N ARG A 352 -23.36 10.50 2.87
CA ARG A 352 -21.93 10.83 2.78
C ARG A 352 -21.02 9.64 3.11
N ARG A 353 -21.45 8.75 4.02
CA ARG A 353 -20.64 7.60 4.43
C ARG A 353 -20.53 6.59 3.29
N GLN A 354 -21.64 6.30 2.61
CA GLN A 354 -21.62 5.50 1.38
C GLN A 354 -20.73 6.12 0.30
N ARG A 355 -20.74 7.46 0.15
CA ARG A 355 -19.85 8.14 -0.79
C ARG A 355 -18.37 7.98 -0.41
N ILE A 356 -18.01 8.06 0.87
CA ILE A 356 -16.63 7.83 1.35
C ILE A 356 -16.18 6.40 1.00
N ASP A 357 -17.03 5.41 1.30
CA ASP A 357 -16.75 4.00 1.01
C ASP A 357 -16.59 3.80 -0.51
N ALA A 358 -17.45 4.40 -1.32
CA ALA A 358 -17.38 4.35 -2.79
C ALA A 358 -16.13 5.05 -3.36
N VAL A 359 -15.69 6.17 -2.79
CA VAL A 359 -14.43 6.82 -3.18
C VAL A 359 -13.25 5.86 -2.96
N ARG A 360 -13.15 5.26 -1.77
CA ARG A 360 -12.07 4.31 -1.41
C ARG A 360 -12.09 3.07 -2.32
N MET A 361 -13.27 2.48 -2.53
CA MET A 361 -13.44 1.33 -3.43
C MET A 361 -13.14 1.66 -4.90
N SER A 362 -13.41 2.89 -5.35
CA SER A 362 -13.03 3.37 -6.69
C SER A 362 -11.52 3.38 -6.88
N GLY A 363 -10.77 3.85 -5.88
CA GLY A 363 -9.31 3.79 -5.88
C GLY A 363 -8.80 2.35 -6.02
N GLY A 364 -9.32 1.43 -5.22
CA GLY A 364 -8.97 0.01 -5.28
C GLY A 364 -9.27 -0.65 -6.65
N LEU A 365 -10.42 -0.34 -7.25
CA LEU A 365 -10.78 -0.82 -8.59
C LEU A 365 -9.80 -0.32 -9.66
N ILE A 366 -9.58 1.00 -9.73
CA ILE A 366 -8.76 1.62 -10.78
C ILE A 366 -7.28 1.19 -10.67
N ARG A 367 -6.83 0.90 -9.45
CA ARG A 367 -5.47 0.45 -9.15
C ARG A 367 -5.15 -0.93 -9.72
N ALA A 368 -6.09 -1.87 -9.67
CA ALA A 368 -5.83 -3.25 -10.08
C ALA A 368 -6.40 -3.59 -11.46
N TRP A 369 -7.49 -2.95 -11.89
CA TRP A 369 -8.14 -3.20 -13.17
C TRP A 369 -7.94 -2.04 -14.14
N ARG A 370 -7.99 -2.38 -15.44
CA ARG A 370 -8.06 -1.43 -16.55
C ARG A 370 -9.51 -1.28 -16.97
N GLY A 371 -9.90 -0.06 -17.34
CA GLY A 371 -11.27 0.21 -17.74
C GLY A 371 -11.51 1.68 -18.12
N PRO A 372 -12.69 1.98 -18.67
CA PRO A 372 -13.11 3.35 -18.95
C PRO A 372 -13.57 4.02 -17.66
N TYR A 373 -12.65 4.71 -16.98
CA TYR A 373 -12.88 5.31 -15.66
C TYR A 373 -13.29 6.78 -15.70
N GLU A 374 -13.53 7.36 -16.88
CA GLU A 374 -13.72 8.81 -17.04
C GLU A 374 -14.89 9.35 -16.21
N GLU A 375 -16.05 8.69 -16.28
CA GLU A 375 -17.24 9.06 -15.49
C GLU A 375 -16.97 8.87 -13.99
N LEU A 376 -16.38 7.74 -13.61
CA LEU A 376 -16.14 7.41 -12.21
C LEU A 376 -15.18 8.42 -11.56
N VAL A 377 -14.11 8.79 -12.25
CA VAL A 377 -13.14 9.79 -11.78
C VAL A 377 -13.78 11.18 -11.69
N ALA A 378 -14.64 11.56 -12.65
CA ALA A 378 -15.37 12.82 -12.56
C ALA A 378 -16.25 12.87 -11.30
N LEU A 379 -16.98 11.79 -11.00
CA LEU A 379 -17.80 11.67 -9.79
C LEU A 379 -16.97 11.73 -8.51
N VAL A 380 -15.78 11.11 -8.48
CA VAL A 380 -14.85 11.27 -7.35
C VAL A 380 -14.40 12.72 -7.21
N GLY A 381 -14.13 13.41 -8.33
CA GLY A 381 -13.81 14.84 -8.37
C GLY A 381 -14.90 15.74 -7.80
N GLU A 382 -16.17 15.46 -8.07
CA GLU A 382 -17.31 16.21 -7.51
C GLU A 382 -17.30 16.24 -5.96
N GLN A 383 -16.80 15.16 -5.35
CA GLN A 383 -16.75 15.01 -3.88
C GLN A 383 -15.76 15.99 -3.21
N LEU A 384 -14.80 16.54 -3.96
CA LEU A 384 -13.80 17.50 -3.44
C LEU A 384 -14.41 18.79 -2.88
N SER A 385 -15.64 19.11 -3.30
CA SER A 385 -16.39 20.31 -2.91
C SER A 385 -17.38 20.08 -1.76
N ASP A 386 -17.49 18.85 -1.25
CA ASP A 386 -18.39 18.54 -0.14
C ASP A 386 -17.95 19.25 1.15
N ARG A 387 -18.92 19.56 2.02
CA ARG A 387 -18.67 20.16 3.33
C ARG A 387 -18.09 19.16 4.33
N GLU A 388 -18.26 17.87 4.09
CA GLU A 388 -17.66 16.80 4.91
C GLU A 388 -16.16 16.67 4.63
N PRO A 389 -15.27 17.06 5.56
CA PRO A 389 -13.83 17.10 5.31
C PRO A 389 -13.26 15.72 4.96
N ARG A 390 -13.73 14.66 5.64
CA ARG A 390 -13.26 13.28 5.43
C ARG A 390 -13.51 12.80 4.00
N LEU A 391 -14.66 13.16 3.41
CA LEU A 391 -15.01 12.80 2.04
C LEU A 391 -14.11 13.51 1.03
N ALA A 392 -13.93 14.82 1.21
CA ALA A 392 -13.08 15.59 0.32
C ALA A 392 -11.59 15.19 0.41
N GLU A 393 -11.12 14.81 1.60
CA GLU A 393 -9.78 14.24 1.79
C GLU A 393 -9.62 12.87 1.16
N ALA A 394 -10.58 11.96 1.35
CA ALA A 394 -10.57 10.66 0.69
C ALA A 394 -10.53 10.79 -0.84
N ALA A 395 -11.32 11.72 -1.40
CA ALA A 395 -11.32 12.01 -2.83
C ALA A 395 -9.97 12.57 -3.30
N SER A 396 -9.37 13.49 -2.54
CA SER A 396 -8.05 14.05 -2.85
C SER A 396 -6.97 12.97 -2.87
N HIS A 397 -7.00 12.04 -1.90
CA HIS A 397 -6.03 10.96 -1.78
C HIS A 397 -6.15 9.95 -2.93
N VAL A 398 -7.37 9.55 -3.30
CA VAL A 398 -7.59 8.66 -4.45
C VAL A 398 -7.10 9.33 -5.74
N LEU A 399 -7.47 10.58 -5.99
CA LEU A 399 -7.10 11.30 -7.21
C LEU A 399 -5.58 11.53 -7.33
N GLU A 400 -4.87 11.71 -6.22
CA GLU A 400 -3.41 11.80 -6.19
C GLU A 400 -2.73 10.60 -6.84
N GLU A 401 -3.27 9.39 -6.64
CA GLU A 401 -2.67 8.14 -7.12
C GLU A 401 -3.00 7.82 -8.58
N LEU A 402 -3.94 8.53 -9.22
CA LEU A 402 -4.42 8.21 -10.56
C LEU A 402 -3.56 8.78 -11.69
N PHE A 403 -2.64 9.71 -11.39
CA PHE A 403 -1.81 10.41 -12.39
C PHE A 403 -2.67 10.92 -13.56
N GLY A 404 -2.35 10.54 -14.81
CA GLY A 404 -3.07 10.96 -16.00
C GLY A 404 -4.56 10.57 -16.00
N LEU A 405 -4.95 9.51 -15.29
CA LEU A 405 -6.35 9.12 -15.18
C LEU A 405 -7.18 10.09 -14.33
N ALA A 406 -6.56 10.94 -13.51
CA ALA A 406 -7.26 12.00 -12.76
C ALA A 406 -7.77 13.15 -13.65
N ALA A 407 -7.48 13.16 -14.96
CA ALA A 407 -7.80 14.28 -15.85
C ALA A 407 -9.28 14.74 -15.80
N PRO A 408 -10.29 13.84 -15.72
CA PRO A 408 -11.69 14.26 -15.55
C PRO A 408 -11.98 15.08 -14.29
N ALA A 409 -11.14 15.00 -13.25
CA ALA A 409 -11.28 15.73 -11.99
C ALA A 409 -10.36 16.96 -11.89
N ALA A 410 -9.60 17.31 -12.94
CA ALA A 410 -8.59 18.37 -12.89
C ALA A 410 -9.17 19.74 -12.48
N ASP A 411 -10.35 20.09 -12.99
CA ASP A 411 -11.00 21.37 -12.65
C ASP A 411 -11.50 21.40 -11.20
N ALA A 412 -12.00 20.27 -10.68
CA ALA A 412 -12.42 20.17 -9.29
C ALA A 412 -11.22 20.26 -8.32
N LEU A 413 -10.08 19.63 -8.66
CA LEU A 413 -8.83 19.75 -7.93
C LEU A 413 -8.32 21.20 -7.91
N ALA A 414 -8.35 21.88 -9.05
CA ALA A 414 -7.93 23.27 -9.15
C ALA A 414 -8.85 24.21 -8.36
N ALA A 415 -10.17 23.99 -8.40
CA ALA A 415 -11.13 24.75 -7.62
C ALA A 415 -10.89 24.57 -6.10
N ARG A 416 -10.61 23.34 -5.65
CA ARG A 416 -10.26 23.06 -4.25
C ARG A 416 -8.96 23.76 -3.83
N LEU A 417 -7.92 23.70 -4.66
CA LEU A 417 -6.66 24.39 -4.38
C LEU A 417 -6.85 25.92 -4.27
N ALA A 418 -7.72 26.50 -5.09
CA ALA A 418 -8.03 27.92 -5.04
C ALA A 418 -8.88 28.32 -3.81
N ALA A 419 -9.70 27.40 -3.29
CA ALA A 419 -10.57 27.65 -2.15
C ALA A 419 -9.84 27.66 -0.80
N ASP A 420 -8.66 27.04 -0.71
CA ASP A 420 -7.85 26.97 0.52
C ASP A 420 -6.37 27.37 0.28
N PRO A 421 -6.10 28.66 -0.03
CA PRO A 421 -4.73 29.14 -0.25
C PRO A 421 -3.89 29.00 1.02
N GLY A 422 -2.77 28.28 0.93
CA GLY A 422 -1.85 28.05 2.06
C GLY A 422 -1.84 26.60 2.54
N SER A 423 -2.87 25.81 2.23
CA SER A 423 -2.96 24.37 2.49
C SER A 423 -2.19 23.53 1.45
N TRP A 424 -1.00 24.02 1.08
CA TRP A 424 -0.13 23.40 0.07
C TRP A 424 0.74 22.29 0.63
N VAL A 425 1.00 22.35 1.95
CA VAL A 425 1.93 21.48 2.66
C VAL A 425 1.24 20.95 3.91
N ARG A 426 1.42 19.66 4.18
CA ARG A 426 1.03 18.99 5.41
C ARG A 426 2.27 18.77 6.29
N THR A 427 2.11 19.05 7.57
CA THR A 427 3.09 18.79 8.61
C THR A 427 2.62 17.65 9.50
N TRP A 428 3.57 16.90 10.04
CA TRP A 428 3.33 15.73 10.88
C TRP A 428 4.04 15.95 12.23
N ALA A 429 3.61 15.22 13.27
CA ALA A 429 4.26 15.30 14.59
C ALA A 429 5.74 14.89 14.54
N SER A 430 6.10 13.99 13.64
CA SER A 430 7.46 13.61 13.31
C SER A 430 7.63 13.47 11.79
N GLY A 431 8.76 13.91 11.25
CA GLY A 431 9.10 13.80 9.83
C GLY A 431 9.01 15.11 9.03
N PRO A 432 9.57 15.13 7.80
CA PRO A 432 9.60 16.33 6.99
C PRO A 432 8.21 16.70 6.46
N PRO A 433 7.94 18.00 6.21
CA PRO A 433 6.72 18.41 5.54
C PRO A 433 6.59 17.75 4.16
N GLY A 434 5.36 17.48 3.73
CA GLY A 434 5.04 16.97 2.40
C GLY A 434 3.97 17.81 1.72
N LEU A 435 3.93 17.82 0.39
CA LEU A 435 2.87 18.53 -0.35
C LEU A 435 1.49 17.94 0.01
N SER A 436 0.42 18.74 -0.13
CA SER A 436 -0.94 18.24 0.03
C SER A 436 -1.37 17.39 -1.18
N SER A 437 -2.27 16.43 -0.98
CA SER A 437 -2.73 15.53 -2.05
C SER A 437 -3.29 16.27 -3.26
N THR A 438 -3.96 17.40 -3.07
CA THR A 438 -4.46 18.24 -4.17
C THR A 438 -3.33 18.79 -5.05
N VAL A 439 -2.25 19.29 -4.42
CA VAL A 439 -1.08 19.81 -5.16
C VAL A 439 -0.37 18.68 -5.90
N LYS A 440 -0.21 17.52 -5.24
CA LYS A 440 0.40 16.33 -5.86
C LYS A 440 -0.41 15.82 -7.05
N ALA A 441 -1.73 15.73 -6.93
CA ALA A 441 -2.62 15.29 -8.00
C ALA A 441 -2.51 16.20 -9.24
N LEU A 442 -2.57 17.52 -9.06
CA LEU A 442 -2.40 18.48 -10.16
C LEU A 442 -1.00 18.43 -10.77
N ALA A 443 0.04 18.27 -9.94
CA ALA A 443 1.41 18.12 -10.42
C ALA A 443 1.58 16.84 -11.27
N ARG A 444 1.05 15.70 -10.80
CA ARG A 444 1.04 14.41 -11.51
C ARG A 444 0.25 14.44 -12.82
N LEU A 445 -0.74 15.32 -12.93
CA LEU A 445 -1.47 15.61 -14.16
C LEU A 445 -0.69 16.47 -15.16
N GLY A 446 0.40 17.12 -14.74
CA GLY A 446 1.08 18.12 -15.55
C GLY A 446 0.37 19.49 -15.58
N ASP A 447 -0.56 19.74 -14.65
CA ASP A 447 -1.42 20.93 -14.66
C ASP A 447 -0.70 22.19 -14.13
N ALA A 448 -0.65 23.23 -14.97
CA ALA A 448 0.03 24.49 -14.66
C ALA A 448 -0.54 25.21 -13.44
N ARG A 449 -1.79 24.93 -13.04
CA ARG A 449 -2.44 25.54 -11.88
C ARG A 449 -1.79 25.13 -10.55
N ALA A 450 -0.97 24.08 -10.52
CA ALA A 450 -0.16 23.72 -9.35
C ALA A 450 1.07 24.62 -9.15
N VAL A 451 1.56 25.31 -10.20
CA VAL A 451 2.83 26.06 -10.16
C VAL A 451 2.86 27.15 -9.08
N PRO A 452 1.81 27.99 -8.89
CA PRO A 452 1.80 28.98 -7.82
C PRO A 452 1.88 28.38 -6.42
N ALA A 453 1.22 27.24 -6.19
CA ALA A 453 1.27 26.54 -4.90
C ALA A 453 2.66 25.96 -4.63
N LEU A 454 3.32 25.38 -5.64
CA LEU A 454 4.70 24.91 -5.52
C LEU A 454 5.69 26.06 -5.29
N ALA A 455 5.50 27.20 -5.96
CA ALA A 455 6.30 28.39 -5.71
C ALA A 455 6.14 28.85 -4.25
N GLY A 456 4.91 28.92 -3.75
CA GLY A 456 4.65 29.24 -2.34
C GLY A 456 5.24 28.22 -1.35
N ALA A 457 5.16 26.93 -1.67
CA ALA A 457 5.74 25.88 -0.84
C ALA A 457 7.28 25.94 -0.76
N LEU A 458 7.97 26.41 -1.81
CA LEU A 458 9.43 26.60 -1.81
C LEU A 458 9.90 27.73 -0.90
N GLU A 459 9.04 28.72 -0.65
CA GLU A 459 9.33 29.87 0.24
C GLU A 459 9.08 29.55 1.72
N LEU A 460 8.54 28.36 2.05
CA LEU A 460 8.41 27.92 3.44
C LEU A 460 9.79 27.62 4.06
N PRO A 461 9.93 27.75 5.40
CA PRO A 461 11.20 27.52 6.09
C PRO A 461 11.78 26.14 5.80
N GLN A 462 10.93 25.11 5.85
CA GLN A 462 11.26 23.74 5.48
C GLN A 462 10.61 23.40 4.14
N VAL A 463 11.44 23.04 3.16
CA VAL A 463 10.98 22.62 1.84
C VAL A 463 10.33 21.25 1.93
N ALA A 464 9.16 21.09 1.32
CA ALA A 464 8.50 19.79 1.24
C ALA A 464 9.40 18.76 0.53
N HIS A 465 9.58 17.58 1.15
CA HIS A 465 10.52 16.57 0.67
C HIS A 465 10.19 16.04 -0.74
N ASP A 466 8.94 16.17 -1.18
CA ASP A 466 8.42 15.69 -2.45
C ASP A 466 8.27 16.77 -3.52
N VAL A 467 8.74 18.00 -3.29
CA VAL A 467 8.66 19.12 -4.25
C VAL A 467 9.38 18.79 -5.57
N GLY A 468 10.53 18.12 -5.50
CA GLY A 468 11.31 17.75 -6.67
C GLY A 468 10.57 16.77 -7.58
N PHE A 469 9.84 15.83 -6.98
CA PHE A 469 8.99 14.91 -7.73
C PHE A 469 7.82 15.65 -8.39
N ALA A 470 7.14 16.55 -7.68
CA ALA A 470 6.06 17.36 -8.26
C ALA A 470 6.53 18.20 -9.46
N VAL A 471 7.71 18.81 -9.35
CA VAL A 471 8.38 19.52 -10.48
C VAL A 471 8.66 18.55 -11.63
N GLY A 472 9.13 17.34 -11.34
CA GLY A 472 9.34 16.27 -12.32
C GLY A 472 8.11 15.94 -13.13
N HIS A 473 6.96 15.75 -12.48
CA HIS A 473 5.71 15.43 -13.16
C HIS A 473 5.16 16.60 -13.99
N LEU A 474 5.32 17.84 -13.54
CA LEU A 474 4.96 19.03 -14.31
C LEU A 474 5.84 19.24 -15.55
N GLY A 475 7.07 18.72 -15.54
CA GLY A 475 8.02 18.84 -16.62
C GLY A 475 8.25 20.29 -17.04
N ALA A 476 8.08 20.59 -18.33
CA ALA A 476 8.33 21.93 -18.88
C ALA A 476 7.43 23.03 -18.28
N THR A 477 6.25 22.68 -17.76
CA THR A 477 5.32 23.61 -17.12
C THR A 477 5.92 24.21 -15.83
N ALA A 478 6.80 23.48 -15.15
CA ALA A 478 7.46 23.93 -13.93
C ALA A 478 8.72 24.79 -14.15
N ARG A 479 9.08 25.12 -15.40
CA ARG A 479 10.25 25.98 -15.71
C ARG A 479 10.31 27.29 -14.90
N PRO A 480 9.21 28.00 -14.60
CA PRO A 480 9.26 29.20 -13.76
C PRO A 480 9.83 28.97 -12.35
N LEU A 481 9.87 27.73 -11.86
CA LEU A 481 10.38 27.38 -10.53
C LEU A 481 11.91 27.23 -10.48
N ALA A 482 12.61 27.18 -11.62
CA ALA A 482 14.05 26.96 -11.68
C ALA A 482 14.85 27.96 -10.85
N GLY A 483 14.50 29.24 -10.93
CA GLY A 483 15.16 30.30 -10.16
C GLY A 483 14.96 30.15 -8.65
N ALA A 484 13.76 29.78 -8.20
CA ALA A 484 13.47 29.55 -6.78
C ALA A 484 14.23 28.32 -6.26
N LEU A 485 14.19 27.19 -6.99
CA LEU A 485 14.92 25.97 -6.65
C LEU A 485 16.43 26.23 -6.52
N ARG A 486 17.00 26.97 -7.48
CA ARG A 486 18.41 27.35 -7.46
C ARG A 486 18.77 28.20 -6.25
N ARG A 487 17.98 29.24 -5.94
CA ARG A 487 18.19 30.09 -4.74
C ARG A 487 18.15 29.27 -3.47
N ARG A 488 17.12 28.42 -3.30
CA ARG A 488 17.00 27.57 -2.11
C ARG A 488 18.16 26.59 -2.01
N LEU A 489 18.65 26.05 -3.13
CA LEU A 489 19.82 25.17 -3.12
C LEU A 489 21.09 25.92 -2.69
N ALA A 490 21.23 27.20 -3.05
CA ALA A 490 22.35 28.03 -2.62
C ALA A 490 22.37 28.24 -1.10
N GLU A 491 21.20 28.29 -0.47
CA GLU A 491 21.01 28.51 0.97
C GLU A 491 21.19 27.24 1.81
N VAL A 492 21.25 26.06 1.20
CA VAL A 492 21.38 24.80 1.95
C VAL A 492 22.74 24.72 2.66
N GLU A 493 22.67 24.58 3.99
CA GLU A 493 23.78 24.20 4.85
C GLU A 493 24.24 22.76 4.57
N LEU A 494 25.55 22.54 4.47
CA LEU A 494 26.15 21.25 4.10
C LEU A 494 26.63 20.49 5.34
N ASP A 495 25.73 20.27 6.30
CA ASP A 495 25.92 19.41 7.48
C ASP A 495 25.41 17.98 7.21
N GLU A 496 25.34 17.13 8.25
CA GLU A 496 24.89 15.73 8.13
C GLU A 496 23.42 15.56 7.70
N CYS A 497 22.59 16.60 7.81
CA CYS A 497 21.19 16.64 7.36
C CYS A 497 21.05 17.28 5.96
N ALA A 498 22.16 17.61 5.29
CA ALA A 498 22.16 18.29 4.00
C ALA A 498 21.47 17.49 2.90
N TYR A 499 21.54 16.15 2.95
CA TYR A 499 20.88 15.30 1.96
C TYR A 499 19.37 15.55 1.91
N ASP A 500 18.70 15.57 3.07
CA ASP A 500 17.24 15.72 3.15
C ASP A 500 16.79 17.10 2.66
N ARG A 501 17.62 18.14 2.85
CA ARG A 501 17.33 19.52 2.38
C ARG A 501 17.66 19.74 0.91
N ALA A 502 18.77 19.19 0.42
CA ALA A 502 19.26 19.40 -0.94
C ALA A 502 18.61 18.45 -1.97
N SER A 503 18.32 17.21 -1.59
CA SER A 503 17.81 16.18 -2.51
C SER A 503 16.53 16.60 -3.25
N PRO A 504 15.49 17.16 -2.59
CA PRO A 504 14.28 17.61 -3.28
C PRO A 504 14.54 18.73 -4.29
N LEU A 505 15.48 19.63 -3.97
CA LEU A 505 15.85 20.76 -4.82
C LEU A 505 16.67 20.30 -6.03
N LEU A 506 17.65 19.41 -5.81
CA LEU A 506 18.44 18.78 -6.87
C LEU A 506 17.55 17.98 -7.82
N ALA A 507 16.59 17.22 -7.31
CA ALA A 507 15.63 16.48 -8.12
C ALA A 507 14.82 17.41 -9.03
N GLY A 508 14.31 18.52 -8.49
CA GLY A 508 13.59 19.54 -9.26
C GLY A 508 14.45 20.18 -10.35
N LEU A 509 15.67 20.60 -10.02
CA LEU A 509 16.61 21.19 -10.99
C LEU A 509 17.00 20.21 -12.10
N THR A 510 17.24 18.95 -11.73
CA THR A 510 17.53 17.84 -12.65
C THR A 510 16.39 17.66 -13.65
N ALA A 511 15.14 17.61 -13.16
CA ALA A 511 13.97 17.46 -14.00
C ALA A 511 13.78 18.63 -14.99
N LEU A 512 14.06 19.86 -14.54
CA LEU A 512 13.98 21.06 -15.39
C LEU A 512 15.17 21.23 -16.33
N ARG A 513 16.26 20.48 -16.12
CA ARG A 513 17.56 20.66 -16.78
C ARG A 513 18.07 22.11 -16.65
N ALA A 514 17.94 22.66 -15.44
CA ALA A 514 18.27 24.05 -15.12
C ALA A 514 19.79 24.28 -15.01
N GLY A 515 20.46 24.31 -16.16
CA GLY A 515 21.93 24.42 -16.26
C GLY A 515 22.54 25.66 -15.62
N GLU A 516 21.76 26.73 -15.42
CA GLU A 516 22.16 27.92 -14.67
C GLU A 516 22.45 27.66 -13.18
N ALA A 517 22.03 26.50 -12.66
CA ALA A 517 22.30 26.07 -11.28
C ALA A 517 23.59 25.25 -11.12
N ALA A 518 24.38 25.07 -12.18
CA ALA A 518 25.64 24.32 -12.14
C ALA A 518 26.61 24.80 -11.02
N PRO A 519 26.75 26.10 -10.71
CA PRO A 519 27.63 26.54 -9.63
C PRO A 519 27.18 26.05 -8.26
N GLU A 520 25.87 26.11 -7.99
CA GLU A 520 25.28 25.66 -6.73
C GLU A 520 25.35 24.14 -6.60
N VAL A 521 25.15 23.39 -7.69
CA VAL A 521 25.31 21.93 -7.70
C VAL A 521 26.77 21.53 -7.47
N LEU A 522 27.74 22.26 -8.04
CA LEU A 522 29.17 22.01 -7.79
C LEU A 522 29.57 22.29 -6.33
N ARG A 523 28.98 23.31 -5.71
CA ARG A 523 29.17 23.56 -4.27
C ARG A 523 28.71 22.37 -3.44
N VAL A 524 27.54 21.82 -3.75
CA VAL A 524 26.99 20.63 -3.08
C VAL A 524 27.86 19.39 -3.31
N LEU A 525 28.29 19.15 -4.55
CA LEU A 525 29.16 18.01 -4.89
C LEU A 525 30.48 18.04 -4.09
N ARG A 526 31.10 19.21 -3.95
CA ARG A 526 32.38 19.40 -3.24
C ARG A 526 32.24 19.35 -1.73
N GLY A 527 31.13 19.88 -1.20
CA GLY A 527 30.89 19.99 0.24
C GLY A 527 30.02 18.87 0.81
N ALA A 528 29.83 17.76 0.09
CA ALA A 528 29.04 16.65 0.59
C ALA A 528 29.67 16.06 1.87
N PRO A 529 28.89 15.88 2.96
CA PRO A 529 29.39 15.44 4.26
C PRO A 529 29.87 13.98 4.24
N GLU A 530 30.39 13.49 5.37
CA GLU A 530 30.79 12.08 5.49
C GLU A 530 29.57 11.16 5.56
N TYR A 531 28.62 11.45 6.46
CA TYR A 531 27.41 10.65 6.58
C TYR A 531 26.39 11.04 5.50
N ARG A 532 25.89 10.03 4.77
CA ARG A 532 24.99 10.17 3.60
C ARG A 532 25.51 11.06 2.45
N GLY A 533 26.75 11.53 2.48
CA GLY A 533 27.30 12.36 1.42
C GLY A 533 27.43 11.64 0.07
N GLU A 534 27.55 10.32 0.06
CA GLU A 534 27.55 9.54 -1.19
C GLU A 534 26.25 9.73 -1.98
N TRP A 535 25.09 9.64 -1.32
CA TRP A 535 23.79 9.86 -1.96
C TRP A 535 23.64 11.28 -2.47
N LEU A 536 24.17 12.25 -1.72
CA LEU A 536 24.18 13.65 -2.12
C LEU A 536 25.09 13.89 -3.35
N ARG A 537 26.27 13.26 -3.39
CA ARG A 537 27.17 13.29 -4.55
C ARG A 537 26.50 12.70 -5.77
N THR A 538 25.85 11.54 -5.63
CA THR A 538 25.08 10.90 -6.71
C THR A 538 24.00 11.83 -7.25
N ALA A 539 23.21 12.46 -6.37
CA ALA A 539 22.17 13.42 -6.79
C ALA A 539 22.76 14.63 -7.54
N ALA A 540 23.90 15.15 -7.07
CA ALA A 540 24.60 16.26 -7.73
C ALA A 540 25.19 15.85 -9.10
N LEU A 541 25.81 14.67 -9.21
CA LEU A 541 26.33 14.15 -10.49
C LEU A 541 25.22 13.95 -11.52
N ARG A 542 24.07 13.39 -11.10
CA ARG A 542 22.88 13.25 -11.95
C ARG A 542 22.37 14.60 -12.44
N ALA A 543 22.32 15.62 -11.56
CA ALA A 543 21.92 16.97 -11.94
C ALA A 543 22.87 17.58 -12.99
N LEU A 544 24.18 17.51 -12.78
CA LEU A 544 25.18 18.00 -13.73
C LEU A 544 25.09 17.28 -15.09
N GLY A 545 24.90 15.96 -15.08
CA GLY A 545 24.68 15.17 -16.30
C GLY A 545 23.41 15.60 -17.04
N ALA A 546 22.30 15.81 -16.33
CA ALA A 546 21.04 16.25 -16.92
C ALA A 546 21.09 17.67 -17.52
N PHE A 547 21.95 18.55 -16.98
CA PHE A 547 22.23 19.88 -17.54
C PHE A 547 23.01 19.79 -18.86
N GLY A 548 23.73 18.69 -19.08
CA GLY A 548 24.51 18.43 -20.29
C GLY A 548 25.54 19.54 -20.55
N PRO A 549 25.68 20.03 -21.79
CA PRO A 549 26.69 21.04 -22.13
C PRO A 549 26.58 22.38 -21.38
N ALA A 550 25.48 22.66 -20.66
CA ALA A 550 25.38 23.84 -19.83
C ALA A 550 26.27 23.76 -18.57
N ALA A 551 26.59 22.55 -18.10
CA ALA A 551 27.43 22.32 -16.92
C ALA A 551 28.93 22.16 -17.25
N ARG A 552 29.42 22.77 -18.34
CA ARG A 552 30.85 22.65 -18.76
C ARG A 552 31.86 23.06 -17.69
N GLU A 553 31.50 23.94 -16.78
CA GLU A 553 32.34 24.31 -15.64
C GLU A 553 32.62 23.15 -14.67
N ALA A 554 31.81 22.09 -14.70
CA ALA A 554 32.01 20.89 -13.90
C ALA A 554 33.07 19.94 -14.43
N ILE A 555 33.52 20.10 -15.69
CA ILE A 555 34.47 19.18 -16.34
C ILE A 555 35.72 18.88 -15.49
N PRO A 556 36.41 19.87 -14.86
CA PRO A 556 37.58 19.59 -14.04
C PRO A 556 37.28 18.69 -12.85
N GLU A 557 36.13 18.89 -12.20
CA GLU A 557 35.69 18.11 -11.03
C GLU A 557 35.32 16.69 -11.44
N LEU A 558 34.54 16.54 -12.51
CA LEU A 558 34.14 15.24 -13.06
C LEU A 558 35.36 14.40 -13.47
N ARG A 559 36.37 15.03 -14.10
CA ARG A 559 37.64 14.37 -14.43
C ARG A 559 38.42 13.91 -13.19
N ALA A 560 38.40 14.68 -12.12
CA ALA A 560 39.08 14.29 -10.87
C ALA A 560 38.42 13.05 -10.24
N LEU A 561 37.10 12.96 -10.30
CA LEU A 561 36.33 11.81 -9.80
C LEU A 561 36.52 10.56 -10.67
N VAL A 562 36.51 10.70 -12.00
CA VAL A 562 36.74 9.58 -12.95
C VAL A 562 38.12 8.94 -12.76
N ARG A 563 39.15 9.73 -12.39
CA ARG A 563 40.53 9.23 -12.17
C ARG A 563 40.71 8.43 -10.88
N ARG A 564 39.65 8.22 -10.10
CA ARG A 564 39.62 7.31 -8.93
C ARG A 564 38.82 6.04 -9.28
N PRO A 565 39.34 5.18 -10.18
CA PRO A 565 38.64 3.98 -10.63
C PRO A 565 38.34 3.03 -9.46
N GLY A 566 37.25 2.27 -9.57
CA GLY A 566 36.80 1.30 -8.54
C GLY A 566 35.88 1.87 -7.45
N THR A 567 35.50 3.15 -7.51
CA THR A 567 34.49 3.74 -6.62
C THR A 567 33.13 3.81 -7.33
N ALA A 568 32.02 3.64 -6.60
CA ALA A 568 30.67 3.79 -7.16
C ALA A 568 30.47 5.16 -7.86
N SER A 569 31.10 6.22 -7.32
CA SER A 569 31.07 7.57 -7.90
C SER A 569 31.81 7.70 -9.24
N ALA A 570 32.72 6.79 -9.60
CA ALA A 570 33.50 6.90 -10.83
C ALA A 570 32.64 6.67 -12.08
N THR A 571 31.74 5.68 -12.06
CA THR A 571 30.80 5.39 -13.15
C THR A 571 29.80 6.53 -13.34
N GLU A 572 29.23 7.04 -12.25
CA GLU A 572 28.28 8.17 -12.28
C GLU A 572 28.96 9.46 -12.77
N ALA A 573 30.20 9.71 -12.33
CA ALA A 573 30.99 10.85 -12.82
C ALA A 573 31.35 10.71 -14.30
N ALA A 574 31.61 9.49 -14.78
CA ALA A 574 31.86 9.23 -16.20
C ALA A 574 30.62 9.48 -17.05
N GLU A 575 29.44 9.08 -16.57
CA GLU A 575 28.17 9.36 -17.24
C GLU A 575 27.90 10.88 -17.32
N ALA A 576 28.07 11.59 -16.21
CA ALA A 576 27.94 13.05 -16.19
C ALA A 576 28.98 13.72 -17.10
N LEU A 577 30.23 13.25 -17.10
CA LEU A 577 31.29 13.78 -17.96
C LEU A 577 30.95 13.61 -19.44
N TRP A 578 30.45 12.44 -19.84
CA TRP A 578 29.97 12.18 -21.19
C TRP A 578 28.86 13.15 -21.59
N ALA A 579 27.85 13.32 -20.76
CA ALA A 579 26.73 14.22 -21.05
C ALA A 579 27.17 15.70 -21.20
N VAL A 580 28.22 16.11 -20.48
CA VAL A 580 28.75 17.49 -20.48
C VAL A 580 29.75 17.73 -21.61
N SER A 581 30.69 16.80 -21.83
CA SER A 581 31.81 16.96 -22.77
C SER A 581 31.52 16.39 -24.17
N GLY A 582 30.74 15.32 -24.26
CA GLY A 582 30.55 14.55 -25.50
C GLY A 582 31.80 13.80 -25.96
N ASP A 583 32.80 13.60 -25.09
CA ASP A 583 34.02 12.85 -25.39
C ASP A 583 33.89 11.40 -24.87
N ALA A 584 33.67 10.46 -25.79
CA ALA A 584 33.49 9.05 -25.43
C ALA A 584 34.80 8.38 -25.05
N ASP A 585 35.92 8.79 -25.67
CA ASP A 585 37.21 8.16 -25.47
C ASP A 585 37.73 8.40 -24.04
N GLU A 586 37.34 9.55 -23.46
CA GLU A 586 37.67 9.91 -22.08
C GLU A 586 36.97 9.02 -21.03
N VAL A 587 35.75 8.54 -21.31
CA VAL A 587 34.92 7.80 -20.34
C VAL A 587 34.87 6.29 -20.60
N LEU A 588 35.17 5.84 -21.83
CA LEU A 588 35.10 4.43 -22.19
C LEU A 588 35.93 3.51 -21.27
N PRO A 589 37.19 3.83 -20.91
CA PRO A 589 38.00 2.95 -20.07
C PRO A 589 37.37 2.66 -18.69
N VAL A 590 36.84 3.69 -18.02
CA VAL A 590 36.25 3.56 -16.68
C VAL A 590 34.91 2.80 -16.74
N LEU A 591 34.10 3.01 -17.78
CA LEU A 591 32.85 2.28 -17.96
C LEU A 591 33.09 0.80 -18.30
N ILE A 592 34.15 0.50 -19.06
CA ILE A 592 34.58 -0.86 -19.37
C ILE A 592 35.06 -1.62 -18.13
N GLU A 593 35.72 -0.92 -17.21
CA GLU A 593 36.12 -1.43 -15.89
C GLU A 593 34.90 -1.63 -14.98
N GLY A 594 33.93 -0.71 -14.98
CA GLY A 594 32.69 -0.84 -14.20
C GLY A 594 31.87 -2.10 -14.53
N LEU A 595 31.90 -2.57 -15.78
CA LEU A 595 31.31 -3.87 -16.16
C LEU A 595 31.94 -5.08 -15.45
N GLN A 596 33.12 -4.90 -14.83
CA GLN A 596 33.85 -5.93 -14.10
C GLN A 596 33.73 -5.78 -12.58
N SER A 597 32.96 -4.81 -12.06
CA SER A 597 32.73 -4.62 -10.62
C SER A 597 32.17 -5.90 -9.98
N ASP A 598 32.48 -6.16 -8.72
CA ASP A 598 31.85 -7.25 -7.97
C ASP A 598 30.39 -6.91 -7.62
N GLN A 599 30.07 -5.61 -7.57
CA GLN A 599 28.72 -5.14 -7.26
C GLN A 599 27.85 -5.09 -8.52
N VAL A 600 26.73 -5.81 -8.47
CA VAL A 600 25.78 -5.89 -9.59
C VAL A 600 25.18 -4.53 -9.94
N HIS A 601 24.94 -3.67 -8.94
CA HIS A 601 24.49 -2.29 -9.14
C HIS A 601 25.44 -1.51 -10.06
N ASP A 602 26.76 -1.61 -9.84
CA ASP A 602 27.76 -0.88 -10.62
C ASP A 602 27.88 -1.43 -12.04
N ARG A 603 27.76 -2.76 -12.21
CA ARG A 603 27.69 -3.38 -13.54
C ARG A 603 26.51 -2.85 -14.34
N ARG A 604 25.35 -2.71 -13.71
CA ARG A 604 24.14 -2.16 -14.36
C ARG A 604 24.33 -0.71 -14.75
N ALA A 605 24.82 0.13 -13.84
CA ALA A 605 25.13 1.54 -14.13
C ALA A 605 26.10 1.68 -15.31
N ALA A 606 27.17 0.88 -15.33
CA ALA A 606 28.12 0.86 -16.43
C ALA A 606 27.50 0.39 -17.75
N ALA A 607 26.65 -0.64 -17.74
CA ALA A 607 25.95 -1.12 -18.93
C ALA A 607 25.02 -0.04 -19.52
N VAL A 608 24.23 0.63 -18.68
CA VAL A 608 23.35 1.74 -19.09
C VAL A 608 24.16 2.89 -19.69
N ALA A 609 25.24 3.31 -19.02
CA ALA A 609 26.09 4.39 -19.51
C ALA A 609 26.74 4.04 -20.86
N LEU A 610 27.26 2.83 -21.03
CA LEU A 610 27.81 2.35 -22.32
C LEU A 610 26.76 2.33 -23.43
N GLY A 611 25.53 1.95 -23.10
CA GLY A 611 24.39 2.04 -24.02
C GLY A 611 24.13 3.48 -24.50
N ALA A 612 24.15 4.45 -23.59
CA ALA A 612 23.97 5.87 -23.89
C ALA A 612 25.07 6.46 -24.79
N LEU A 613 26.27 5.87 -24.84
CA LEU A 613 27.32 6.22 -25.81
C LEU A 613 26.98 5.75 -27.24
N GLY A 614 26.08 4.78 -27.37
CA GLY A 614 25.61 4.22 -28.64
C GLY A 614 26.75 3.57 -29.44
N PRO A 615 26.79 3.73 -30.77
CA PRO A 615 27.80 3.08 -31.63
C PRO A 615 29.26 3.38 -31.28
N ARG A 616 29.54 4.47 -30.53
CA ARG A 616 30.90 4.79 -30.06
C ARG A 616 31.44 3.74 -29.10
N ALA A 617 30.57 3.04 -28.38
CA ALA A 617 30.92 1.97 -27.47
C ALA A 617 30.86 0.58 -28.13
N ALA A 618 30.84 0.47 -29.47
CA ALA A 618 30.71 -0.82 -30.17
C ALA A 618 31.77 -1.86 -29.77
N VAL A 619 32.95 -1.43 -29.32
CA VAL A 619 34.03 -2.30 -28.80
C VAL A 619 33.58 -3.17 -27.61
N VAL A 620 32.57 -2.74 -26.84
CA VAL A 620 32.09 -3.49 -25.67
C VAL A 620 31.03 -4.55 -26.00
N ALA A 621 30.55 -4.63 -27.24
CA ALA A 621 29.48 -5.54 -27.63
C ALA A 621 29.73 -7.02 -27.27
N PRO A 622 30.95 -7.59 -27.36
CA PRO A 622 31.21 -8.95 -26.89
C PRO A 622 31.04 -9.11 -25.37
N ARG A 623 31.44 -8.11 -24.57
CA ARG A 623 31.29 -8.14 -23.11
C ARG A 623 29.82 -8.08 -22.70
N LEU A 624 29.06 -7.15 -23.30
CA LEU A 624 27.61 -7.03 -23.07
C LEU A 624 26.86 -8.30 -23.46
N ARG A 625 27.27 -8.96 -24.57
CA ARG A 625 26.70 -10.26 -24.97
C ARG A 625 26.93 -11.34 -23.90
N GLY A 626 28.09 -11.36 -23.25
CA GLY A 626 28.36 -12.30 -22.15
C GLY A 626 27.42 -12.11 -20.96
N LEU A 627 26.99 -10.87 -20.69
CA LEU A 627 26.08 -10.54 -19.59
C LEU A 627 24.62 -10.95 -19.84
N LEU A 628 24.25 -11.34 -21.08
CA LEU A 628 22.90 -11.84 -21.36
C LEU A 628 22.59 -13.18 -20.68
N ALA A 629 23.63 -13.90 -20.23
CA ALA A 629 23.52 -15.16 -19.50
C ALA A 629 23.78 -15.02 -17.99
N HIS A 630 23.83 -13.78 -17.48
CA HIS A 630 24.03 -13.52 -16.05
C HIS A 630 22.82 -13.98 -15.23
N GLU A 631 23.03 -14.42 -13.98
CA GLU A 631 21.95 -14.85 -13.08
C GLU A 631 20.96 -13.70 -12.78
N GLU A 632 21.50 -12.52 -12.46
CA GLU A 632 20.68 -11.31 -12.24
C GLU A 632 19.86 -10.90 -13.47
N LEU A 633 18.53 -10.91 -13.33
CA LEU A 633 17.58 -10.55 -14.39
C LEU A 633 17.72 -9.09 -14.85
N TRP A 634 17.81 -8.15 -13.93
CA TRP A 634 17.87 -6.73 -14.30
C TRP A 634 19.14 -6.38 -15.07
N LEU A 635 20.27 -7.01 -14.72
CA LEU A 635 21.52 -6.85 -15.47
C LEU A 635 21.40 -7.44 -16.88
N ARG A 636 20.73 -8.58 -17.06
CA ARG A 636 20.45 -9.13 -18.40
C ARG A 636 19.65 -8.17 -19.26
N VAL A 637 18.62 -7.53 -18.70
CA VAL A 637 17.79 -6.54 -19.41
C VAL A 637 18.62 -5.32 -19.81
N ASP A 638 19.35 -4.72 -18.86
CA ASP A 638 20.17 -3.53 -19.15
C ASP A 638 21.30 -3.85 -20.16
N ALA A 639 21.91 -5.03 -20.06
CA ALA A 639 22.91 -5.49 -21.03
C ALA A 639 22.31 -5.74 -22.42
N ALA A 640 21.09 -6.27 -22.52
CA ALA A 640 20.39 -6.49 -23.79
C ALA A 640 20.07 -5.17 -24.49
N ILE A 641 19.59 -4.18 -23.73
CA ILE A 641 19.30 -2.83 -24.21
C ILE A 641 20.60 -2.17 -24.68
N ALA A 642 21.63 -2.16 -23.83
CA ALA A 642 22.93 -1.58 -24.17
C ALA A 642 23.55 -2.27 -25.40
N LEU A 643 23.46 -3.59 -25.51
CA LEU A 643 23.96 -4.34 -26.67
C LEU A 643 23.27 -3.87 -27.96
N TRP A 644 21.95 -3.64 -27.92
CA TRP A 644 21.23 -3.10 -29.07
C TRP A 644 21.67 -1.67 -29.38
N GLU A 645 21.80 -0.80 -28.38
CA GLU A 645 22.22 0.60 -28.58
C GLU A 645 23.62 0.73 -29.18
N VAL A 646 24.56 -0.12 -28.79
CA VAL A 646 25.95 -0.08 -29.29
C VAL A 646 26.15 -0.81 -30.61
N SER A 647 25.31 -1.79 -30.96
CA SER A 647 25.54 -2.67 -32.11
C SER A 647 24.43 -2.69 -33.17
N GLY A 648 23.24 -2.20 -32.85
CA GLY A 648 22.05 -2.27 -33.72
C GLY A 648 21.48 -3.68 -33.95
N ARG A 649 21.96 -4.70 -33.23
CA ARG A 649 21.54 -6.10 -33.44
C ARG A 649 20.20 -6.41 -32.76
N THR A 650 19.11 -6.35 -33.50
CA THR A 650 17.75 -6.54 -32.96
C THR A 650 17.42 -7.98 -32.54
N ARG A 651 17.83 -9.00 -33.32
CA ARG A 651 17.33 -10.38 -33.13
C ARG A 651 17.72 -10.99 -31.77
N GLU A 652 19.00 -10.88 -31.38
CA GLU A 652 19.51 -11.40 -30.11
C GLU A 652 18.88 -10.64 -28.92
N THR A 653 18.78 -9.31 -29.03
CA THR A 653 18.18 -8.46 -27.99
C THR A 653 16.71 -8.75 -27.76
N VAL A 654 15.89 -8.81 -28.82
CA VAL A 654 14.44 -9.08 -28.68
C VAL A 654 14.21 -10.43 -28.00
N GLY A 655 14.99 -11.46 -28.33
CA GLY A 655 14.89 -12.76 -27.66
C GLY A 655 15.10 -12.65 -26.14
N ALA A 656 16.20 -12.03 -25.71
CA ALA A 656 16.51 -11.86 -24.30
C ALA A 656 15.46 -11.01 -23.55
N LEU A 657 14.97 -9.94 -24.18
CA LEU A 657 13.95 -9.06 -23.61
C LEU A 657 12.59 -9.75 -23.46
N LEU A 658 12.19 -10.62 -24.39
CA LEU A 658 10.93 -11.37 -24.28
C LEU A 658 11.00 -12.44 -23.18
N THR A 659 12.14 -13.12 -23.03
CA THR A 659 12.36 -14.02 -21.89
C THR A 659 12.27 -13.27 -20.56
N ALA A 660 12.86 -12.08 -20.48
CA ALA A 660 12.78 -11.24 -19.28
C ALA A 660 11.34 -10.77 -18.98
N TRP A 661 10.57 -10.44 -20.03
CA TRP A 661 9.16 -10.04 -19.93
C TRP A 661 8.28 -11.11 -19.25
N GLU A 662 8.53 -12.37 -19.59
CA GLU A 662 7.82 -13.53 -19.02
C GLU A 662 8.23 -13.80 -17.58
N GLN A 663 9.52 -13.61 -17.25
CA GLN A 663 10.07 -13.91 -15.92
C GLN A 663 9.70 -12.90 -14.84
N ASN A 664 9.53 -11.61 -15.18
CA ASN A 664 9.23 -10.59 -14.17
C ASN A 664 8.37 -9.46 -14.74
N ARG A 665 7.22 -9.20 -14.11
CA ARG A 665 6.31 -8.12 -14.49
C ARG A 665 6.94 -6.73 -14.41
N HIS A 666 7.86 -6.50 -13.47
CA HIS A 666 8.47 -5.19 -13.25
C HIS A 666 9.43 -4.76 -14.36
N VAL A 667 9.94 -5.69 -15.18
CA VAL A 667 10.80 -5.32 -16.32
C VAL A 667 10.01 -4.93 -17.57
N ARG A 668 8.69 -5.16 -17.60
CA ARG A 668 7.86 -4.99 -18.81
C ARG A 668 7.90 -3.58 -19.38
N VAL A 669 7.83 -2.54 -18.53
CA VAL A 669 7.92 -1.14 -18.98
C VAL A 669 9.25 -0.90 -19.68
N ARG A 670 10.35 -1.35 -19.08
CA ARG A 670 11.71 -1.16 -19.60
C ARG A 670 11.91 -1.90 -20.93
N VAL A 671 11.37 -3.11 -21.05
CA VAL A 671 11.36 -3.88 -22.29
C VAL A 671 10.51 -3.18 -23.36
N ALA A 672 9.28 -2.77 -23.04
CA ALA A 672 8.39 -2.08 -23.97
C ALA A 672 9.00 -0.77 -24.48
N GLU A 673 9.70 -0.03 -23.62
CA GLU A 673 10.44 1.17 -23.98
C GLU A 673 11.53 0.87 -25.01
N CYS A 674 12.34 -0.17 -24.78
CA CYS A 674 13.36 -0.58 -25.74
C CYS A 674 12.75 -1.01 -27.08
N LEU A 675 11.70 -1.82 -27.06
CA LEU A 675 11.00 -2.26 -28.28
C LEU A 675 10.38 -1.08 -29.04
N ALA A 676 9.80 -0.11 -28.34
CA ALA A 676 9.25 1.11 -28.95
C ALA A 676 10.33 1.97 -29.62
N ARG A 677 11.54 2.02 -29.03
CA ARG A 677 12.69 2.73 -29.58
C ARG A 677 13.33 2.01 -30.78
N MET A 678 13.24 0.68 -30.84
CA MET A 678 13.69 -0.11 -32.00
C MET A 678 12.87 0.18 -33.27
N GLY A 679 11.65 0.71 -33.10
CA GLY A 679 10.71 0.97 -34.18
C GLY A 679 9.58 -0.07 -34.23
N PRO A 680 8.76 -0.06 -35.30
CA PRO A 680 7.60 -0.96 -35.40
C PRO A 680 8.04 -2.42 -35.37
N VAL A 681 7.49 -3.20 -34.45
CA VAL A 681 7.72 -4.64 -34.40
C VAL A 681 7.02 -5.32 -35.59
N PRO A 682 7.66 -6.29 -36.27
CA PRO A 682 7.05 -6.96 -37.41
C PRO A 682 5.74 -7.66 -37.04
N GLU A 683 4.72 -7.54 -37.90
CA GLU A 683 3.47 -8.28 -37.75
C GLU A 683 3.74 -9.79 -37.73
N GLY A 684 3.11 -10.50 -36.79
CA GLY A 684 3.29 -11.95 -36.61
C GLY A 684 4.55 -12.36 -35.84
N SER A 685 5.40 -11.42 -35.41
CA SER A 685 6.51 -11.72 -34.51
C SER A 685 6.03 -12.08 -33.10
N ALA A 686 6.87 -12.83 -32.36
CA ALA A 686 6.62 -13.13 -30.94
C ALA A 686 6.43 -11.85 -30.11
N ALA A 687 7.22 -10.81 -30.37
CA ALA A 687 7.06 -9.50 -29.73
C ALA A 687 5.69 -8.88 -30.01
N ALA A 688 5.22 -8.91 -31.26
CA ALA A 688 3.89 -8.39 -31.60
C ALA A 688 2.76 -9.16 -30.89
N HIS A 689 2.92 -10.48 -30.68
CA HIS A 689 1.96 -11.28 -29.93
C HIS A 689 1.93 -10.88 -28.45
N VAL A 690 3.09 -10.83 -27.79
CA VAL A 690 3.22 -10.43 -26.37
C VAL A 690 2.63 -9.05 -26.11
N LEU A 691 2.99 -8.06 -26.93
CA LEU A 691 2.48 -6.68 -26.76
C LEU A 691 0.96 -6.59 -26.97
N ARG A 692 0.39 -7.35 -27.91
CA ARG A 692 -1.08 -7.38 -28.10
C ARG A 692 -1.79 -8.08 -26.95
N SER A 693 -1.21 -9.16 -26.42
CA SER A 693 -1.73 -9.85 -25.23
C SER A 693 -1.74 -8.91 -24.03
N GLU A 694 -0.68 -8.13 -23.84
CA GLU A 694 -0.63 -7.12 -22.78
C GLU A 694 -1.73 -6.07 -22.93
N LEU A 695 -1.98 -5.58 -24.15
CA LEU A 695 -2.99 -4.54 -24.40
C LEU A 695 -4.44 -4.97 -24.16
N VAL A 696 -4.74 -6.27 -24.23
CA VAL A 696 -6.09 -6.82 -24.00
C VAL A 696 -6.29 -7.36 -22.59
N SER A 697 -5.23 -7.42 -21.78
CA SER A 697 -5.35 -7.81 -20.36
C SER A 697 -6.25 -6.83 -19.62
N VAL A 698 -7.20 -7.37 -18.86
CA VAL A 698 -8.16 -6.63 -18.05
C VAL A 698 -7.50 -6.14 -16.75
N ARG A 699 -6.53 -6.89 -16.22
CA ARG A 699 -5.76 -6.51 -15.02
C ARG A 699 -4.50 -5.73 -15.40
N ARG A 700 -4.10 -4.81 -14.51
CA ARG A 700 -2.83 -4.09 -14.61
C ARG A 700 -1.66 -5.04 -14.34
N HIS A 701 -0.53 -4.80 -15.01
CA HIS A 701 0.59 -5.73 -15.01
C HIS A 701 1.27 -5.91 -13.65
N ASN A 702 1.13 -4.94 -12.75
CA ASN A 702 1.75 -4.85 -11.42
C ASN A 702 0.72 -4.92 -10.28
N ALA A 703 -0.54 -5.23 -10.58
CA ALA A 703 -1.53 -5.48 -9.54
C ALA A 703 -1.07 -6.66 -8.67
N MET A 704 -1.01 -6.45 -7.36
CA MET A 704 -0.71 -7.49 -6.36
C MET A 704 -1.93 -7.68 -5.47
N ASP A 705 -2.23 -8.91 -5.13
CA ASP A 705 -3.26 -9.19 -4.14
C ASP A 705 -2.75 -8.71 -2.76
N GLY A 706 -3.50 -7.84 -2.10
CA GLY A 706 -3.16 -7.31 -0.77
C GLY A 706 -2.04 -6.26 -0.72
N GLY A 707 -1.38 -5.94 -1.83
CA GLY A 707 -0.27 -4.97 -1.90
C GLY A 707 -0.49 -3.86 -2.92
N TYR A 708 0.18 -2.70 -2.74
CA TYR A 708 0.15 -1.64 -3.75
C TYR A 708 1.42 -0.78 -3.81
N GLY A 709 1.80 -0.42 -5.03
CA GLY A 709 2.75 0.62 -5.34
C GLY A 709 2.06 1.93 -5.70
N SER A 710 2.56 3.05 -5.16
CA SER A 710 2.01 4.39 -5.41
C SER A 710 2.12 4.87 -6.86
N HIS A 711 2.89 4.17 -7.71
CA HIS A 711 3.11 4.51 -9.13
C HIS A 711 2.52 3.46 -10.07
N ASP A 712 1.76 2.49 -9.54
CA ASP A 712 1.40 1.31 -10.32
C ASP A 712 0.55 1.63 -11.55
N ILE A 713 -0.42 2.52 -11.36
CA ILE A 713 -1.29 3.04 -12.42
C ILE A 713 -0.46 3.77 -13.48
N HIS A 714 0.49 4.61 -13.06
CA HIS A 714 1.33 5.38 -13.97
C HIS A 714 2.18 4.49 -14.87
N GLU A 715 2.88 3.52 -14.28
CA GLU A 715 3.73 2.59 -15.00
C GLU A 715 2.92 1.68 -15.92
N ASP A 716 1.70 1.29 -15.54
CA ASP A 716 0.81 0.50 -16.39
C ASP A 716 0.29 1.32 -17.59
N GLU A 717 -0.18 2.55 -17.40
CA GLU A 717 -0.58 3.42 -18.51
C GLU A 717 0.58 3.70 -19.47
N LYS A 718 1.79 3.90 -18.92
CA LYS A 718 3.03 4.03 -19.70
C LYS A 718 3.35 2.76 -20.47
N LEU A 719 3.22 1.58 -19.86
CA LEU A 719 3.40 0.29 -20.53
C LEU A 719 2.46 0.17 -21.74
N LEU A 720 1.18 0.46 -21.55
CA LEU A 720 0.18 0.40 -22.63
C LEU A 720 0.50 1.38 -23.76
N ALA A 721 0.93 2.61 -23.44
CA ALA A 721 1.36 3.58 -24.43
C ALA A 721 2.57 3.09 -25.24
N LEU A 722 3.58 2.52 -24.57
CA LEU A 722 4.78 1.96 -25.19
C LEU A 722 4.46 0.74 -26.06
N CYS A 723 3.59 -0.17 -25.61
CA CYS A 723 3.11 -1.30 -26.40
C CYS A 723 2.42 -0.83 -27.69
N ARG A 724 1.54 0.17 -27.61
CA ARG A 724 0.88 0.76 -28.79
C ARG A 724 1.89 1.41 -29.73
N GLN A 725 2.87 2.13 -29.18
CA GLN A 725 3.93 2.77 -29.96
C GLN A 725 4.80 1.74 -30.71
N ALA A 726 5.22 0.68 -30.03
CA ALA A 726 6.02 -0.40 -30.61
C ALA A 726 5.26 -1.15 -31.71
N LEU A 727 3.94 -1.31 -31.59
CA LEU A 727 3.11 -1.96 -32.63
C LEU A 727 2.83 -1.08 -33.85
N ARG A 728 2.60 0.22 -33.66
CA ARG A 728 2.24 1.16 -34.74
C ARG A 728 3.46 1.78 -35.44
N GLY A 729 4.62 1.77 -34.79
CA GLY A 729 5.75 2.63 -35.12
C GLY A 729 5.48 4.10 -34.75
N THR A 730 6.53 4.94 -34.75
CA THR A 730 6.38 6.38 -34.50
C THR A 730 5.72 7.05 -35.71
N GLY A 731 4.41 6.87 -35.87
CA GLY A 731 3.62 7.62 -36.82
C GLY A 731 3.64 9.09 -36.42
N LYS A 732 4.40 9.92 -37.13
CA LYS A 732 4.10 11.34 -37.28
C LYS A 732 2.75 11.42 -38.00
N GLY A 733 1.66 11.38 -37.24
CA GLY A 733 0.34 11.75 -37.72
C GLY A 733 0.36 13.23 -38.06
N SER A 734 0.44 13.52 -39.36
CA SER A 734 -0.05 14.79 -39.91
C SER A 734 -1.53 14.87 -39.55
N THR A 735 -1.88 15.74 -38.60
CA THR A 735 -3.25 16.21 -38.42
C THR A 735 -3.68 16.92 -39.71
N SER A 736 -4.67 16.35 -40.40
CA SER A 736 -5.58 17.10 -41.25
C SER A 736 -6.93 17.14 -40.55
#